data_AF-A0A224YZQ7-F1
#
_entry.id   AF-A0A224YZQ7-F1
#
_cell.length_a   1.000
_cell.length_b   1.000
_cell.length_c   1.000
_cell.angle_alpha   90.00
_cell.angle_beta   90.00
_cell.angle_gamma   90.00
#
_symmetry.space_group_name_H-M   'P 1'
#
loop_
_entity.id
_entity.type
_entity.pdbx_description
1 polymer ?
#
loop_
_entity_poly.entity_id
_entity_poly.type
_entity_poly.pdbx_seq_one_letter_code
_entity_poly.pdbx_strand_id
1 'polypeptide(L)'
;MAVAGSLEVDFGECDYTNKDLFSVIAPPEEADAWRENADITAYVQELSSYDVQRLTREPERLAEEKAQVLEQTQKLAFENYKTFIKTAQCSKDIFKEFSVVESKLDALQEKLPEFAKKCQQFSQQSQQITTRWRQMSQMLSKHPQLLEVLELSQLMETCVRNGCYDEALELAAYVRRLEKKHAAAIPLIASIGAEVRESQQLMLSQLVGQLRSNIQLPACLKVIGYLRRMDVYSEAELRVRFLQARGSWFDGVLNNIPTKDAYTHLTRVVEACRVHLFDIVTQYRAIFSDDDPLAGLGKDRNEPGATIFYSWITSQVSRFLNIVEHDLSSELSGRLDSVLSQCMYFGLSFSRVGADFRPLLARKFQQAASTRFCSSIARATERFEEMMHSFTLTTLPSIAPVAMLMSTLMTQENVQPPFSLLEFEPLSQYCNAVLGAFNELRLCACLALARETTVALDSSLRTVVRIIVDYHTAEEPTLTEKETETLSRFCGSFANELVPFLNTCLSLLFPAAEIGKLLGVPATYIAKLENMGHLNCEDIVQPMKHLVSDFEEDFTVPASSETDDLNVADEIKLDSATKEDQQHSTEAPSEATASMEDGRLEVKDESKDETVPAPAPESTVEPPTVTDDLVSTEISAVTDPPVDDPSTDDGLRNQ
;
A
#
# COMPACT_ATOMS: atom_id res chain seq x y z
N MET A 1 -50.79 131.25 -58.47
CA MET A 1 -49.61 132.03 -58.92
C MET A 1 -49.22 131.45 -60.26
N ALA A 2 -49.74 131.99 -61.36
CA ALA A 2 -49.22 133.17 -62.08
C ALA A 2 -47.94 132.78 -62.85
N VAL A 3 -47.76 133.05 -64.14
CA VAL A 3 -48.46 133.79 -65.19
C VAL A 3 -47.71 133.37 -66.48
N ALA A 4 -48.43 132.94 -67.52
CA ALA A 4 -48.47 133.52 -68.86
C ALA A 4 -47.13 133.96 -69.49
N GLY A 5 -46.96 133.61 -70.76
CA GLY A 5 -45.88 134.15 -71.60
C GLY A 5 -46.00 133.68 -73.04
N SER A 6 -47.07 134.12 -73.71
CA SER A 6 -47.11 134.22 -75.17
C SER A 6 -45.86 134.96 -75.66
N LEU A 7 -45.27 134.51 -76.77
CA LEU A 7 -44.50 135.39 -77.64
C LEU A 7 -44.58 134.86 -79.07
N GLU A 8 -45.30 135.67 -79.86
CA GLU A 8 -45.28 135.66 -81.31
C GLU A 8 -43.85 135.76 -81.83
N VAL A 9 -43.66 135.11 -82.97
CA VAL A 9 -42.43 134.99 -83.74
C VAL A 9 -42.04 136.36 -84.31
N ASP A 10 -40.81 136.79 -84.03
CA ASP A 10 -40.15 137.87 -84.77
C ASP A 10 -39.21 137.25 -85.81
N PHE A 11 -39.48 137.49 -87.09
CA PHE A 11 -38.72 136.98 -88.22
C PHE A 11 -37.56 137.93 -88.53
N GLY A 12 -36.36 137.56 -88.10
CA GLY A 12 -35.09 138.12 -88.58
C GLY A 12 -34.29 137.07 -89.36
N GLU A 13 -33.88 137.43 -90.57
CA GLU A 13 -33.43 136.55 -91.66
C GLU A 13 -32.13 135.73 -91.42
N CYS A 14 -32.25 134.44 -91.72
CA CYS A 14 -31.31 133.41 -92.19
C CYS A 14 -29.77 133.56 -92.10
N ASP A 15 -29.12 132.58 -91.46
CA ASP A 15 -28.00 131.81 -92.06
C ASP A 15 -27.81 130.43 -91.34
N TYR A 16 -28.55 129.40 -91.78
CA TYR A 16 -28.47 128.02 -91.25
C TYR A 16 -27.40 127.23 -92.01
N THR A 17 -26.12 127.43 -91.68
CA THR A 17 -25.05 126.55 -92.17
C THR A 17 -24.20 126.10 -90.97
N ASN A 18 -24.15 124.78 -90.75
CA ASN A 18 -23.43 124.05 -89.67
C ASN A 18 -24.08 123.90 -88.27
N LYS A 19 -25.28 123.28 -88.19
CA LYS A 19 -25.70 122.53 -86.98
C LYS A 19 -26.16 121.11 -87.34
N ASP A 20 -25.69 120.13 -86.57
CA ASP A 20 -25.94 118.68 -86.72
C ASP A 20 -27.43 118.35 -86.50
N LEU A 21 -28.02 117.47 -87.33
CA LEU A 21 -29.47 117.19 -87.34
C LEU A 21 -29.96 116.64 -85.99
N PHE A 22 -29.13 115.83 -85.31
CA PHE A 22 -29.41 115.32 -83.97
C PHE A 22 -29.44 116.42 -82.90
N SER A 23 -28.72 117.52 -83.09
CA SER A 23 -28.71 118.66 -82.16
C SER A 23 -29.95 119.55 -82.26
N VAL A 24 -30.77 119.35 -83.30
CA VAL A 24 -32.01 120.11 -83.54
C VAL A 24 -33.27 119.30 -83.15
N ILE A 25 -33.22 117.97 -83.20
CA ILE A 25 -34.39 117.09 -83.03
C ILE A 25 -34.47 116.46 -81.62
N ALA A 26 -33.35 116.19 -80.96
CA ALA A 26 -33.35 115.51 -79.67
C ALA A 26 -33.46 116.49 -78.49
N PRO A 27 -34.14 116.13 -77.38
CA PRO A 27 -34.02 116.83 -76.10
C PRO A 27 -32.55 116.81 -75.60
N PRO A 28 -32.06 117.87 -74.95
CA PRO A 28 -30.63 118.06 -74.69
C PRO A 28 -29.94 117.02 -73.79
N GLU A 29 -30.67 116.12 -73.13
CA GLU A 29 -30.11 115.08 -72.24
C GLU A 29 -30.00 113.67 -72.87
N GLU A 30 -30.64 113.40 -74.02
CA GLU A 30 -30.68 112.05 -74.63
C GLU A 30 -29.98 111.95 -75.99
N ALA A 31 -29.39 113.05 -76.47
CA ALA A 31 -28.80 113.15 -77.80
C ALA A 31 -27.63 112.16 -78.04
N ASP A 32 -26.87 111.80 -77.00
CA ASP A 32 -25.76 110.84 -77.10
C ASP A 32 -26.24 109.38 -77.08
N ALA A 33 -27.25 109.07 -76.26
CA ALA A 33 -27.85 107.72 -76.21
C ALA A 33 -28.58 107.36 -77.53
N TRP A 34 -29.15 108.37 -78.21
CA TRP A 34 -29.79 108.17 -79.52
C TRP A 34 -28.75 107.96 -80.65
N ARG A 35 -27.51 108.46 -80.50
CA ARG A 35 -26.40 108.15 -81.43
C ARG A 35 -25.88 106.73 -81.30
N GLU A 36 -25.85 106.17 -80.08
CA GLU A 36 -25.32 104.81 -79.84
C GLU A 36 -26.31 103.70 -80.22
N ASN A 37 -27.60 104.01 -80.29
CA ASN A 37 -28.62 103.05 -80.70
C ASN A 37 -28.70 102.97 -82.23
N ALA A 38 -28.25 101.83 -82.78
CA ALA A 38 -28.18 101.57 -84.21
C ALA A 38 -29.53 101.73 -84.92
N ASP A 39 -30.62 101.34 -84.26
CA ASP A 39 -31.97 101.37 -84.84
C ASP A 39 -32.50 102.81 -84.96
N ILE A 40 -32.20 103.67 -83.98
CA ILE A 40 -32.59 105.10 -83.99
C ILE A 40 -31.79 105.87 -85.05
N THR A 41 -30.50 105.56 -85.18
CA THR A 41 -29.62 106.21 -86.18
C THR A 41 -30.03 105.87 -87.61
N ALA A 42 -30.41 104.60 -87.88
CA ALA A 42 -30.92 104.16 -89.18
C ALA A 42 -32.24 104.86 -89.54
N TYR A 43 -33.15 105.02 -88.57
CA TYR A 43 -34.44 105.67 -88.79
C TYR A 43 -34.32 107.19 -89.05
N VAL A 44 -33.39 107.88 -88.37
CA VAL A 44 -33.12 109.31 -88.63
C VAL A 44 -32.47 109.52 -90.01
N GLN A 45 -31.65 108.57 -90.49
CA GLN A 45 -31.14 108.58 -91.86
C GLN A 45 -32.28 108.38 -92.89
N GLU A 46 -33.22 107.48 -92.64
CA GLU A 46 -34.41 107.33 -93.49
C GLU A 46 -35.28 108.61 -93.52
N LEU A 47 -35.46 109.28 -92.38
CA LEU A 47 -36.17 110.56 -92.30
C LEU A 47 -35.52 111.67 -93.16
N SER A 48 -34.18 111.68 -93.26
CA SER A 48 -33.46 112.65 -94.11
C SER A 48 -33.64 112.43 -95.62
N SER A 49 -34.15 111.26 -96.03
CA SER A 49 -34.37 110.89 -97.44
C SER A 49 -35.79 111.14 -97.94
N TYR A 50 -36.69 111.65 -97.08
CA TYR A 50 -38.10 111.85 -97.42
C TYR A 50 -38.41 113.26 -97.91
N ASP A 51 -39.26 113.35 -98.95
CA ASP A 51 -39.85 114.61 -99.41
C ASP A 51 -40.76 115.24 -98.35
N VAL A 52 -40.86 116.58 -98.33
CA VAL A 52 -41.58 117.37 -97.31
C VAL A 52 -43.01 116.88 -97.07
N GLN A 53 -43.72 116.40 -98.10
CA GLN A 53 -45.09 115.86 -97.96
C GLN A 53 -45.16 114.51 -97.22
N ARG A 54 -44.10 113.69 -97.29
CA ARG A 54 -44.01 112.44 -96.51
C ARG A 54 -43.62 112.73 -95.07
N LEU A 55 -42.73 113.70 -94.82
CA LEU A 55 -42.30 114.06 -93.47
C LEU A 55 -43.45 114.59 -92.59
N THR A 56 -44.42 115.30 -93.18
CA THR A 56 -45.58 115.83 -92.44
C THR A 56 -46.58 114.73 -92.02
N ARG A 57 -46.58 113.56 -92.69
CA ARG A 57 -47.47 112.42 -92.38
C ARG A 57 -46.84 111.32 -91.54
N GLU A 58 -45.50 111.32 -91.39
CA GLU A 58 -44.79 110.37 -90.52
C GLU A 58 -45.24 110.37 -89.04
N PRO A 59 -45.52 111.51 -88.37
CA PRO A 59 -45.97 111.46 -86.97
C PRO A 59 -47.36 110.82 -86.81
N GLU A 60 -48.26 110.98 -87.78
CA GLU A 60 -49.56 110.31 -87.78
C GLU A 60 -49.41 108.80 -88.01
N ARG A 61 -48.54 108.40 -88.95
CA ARG A 61 -48.21 106.99 -89.21
C ARG A 61 -47.57 106.31 -88.00
N LEU A 62 -46.61 106.95 -87.35
CA LEU A 62 -45.97 106.44 -86.13
C LEU A 62 -46.97 106.33 -84.97
N ALA A 63 -47.90 107.27 -84.84
CA ALA A 63 -48.95 107.21 -83.84
C ALA A 63 -49.90 106.02 -84.09
N GLU A 64 -50.27 105.77 -85.35
CA GLU A 64 -51.05 104.58 -85.74
C GLU A 64 -50.26 103.28 -85.49
N GLU A 65 -48.99 103.22 -85.87
CA GLU A 65 -48.15 102.03 -85.68
C GLU A 65 -47.92 101.73 -84.19
N LYS A 66 -47.66 102.74 -83.36
CA LYS A 66 -47.55 102.59 -81.91
C LYS A 66 -48.86 102.12 -81.29
N ALA A 67 -50.00 102.67 -81.70
CA ALA A 67 -51.30 102.22 -81.24
C ALA A 67 -51.55 100.76 -81.65
N GLN A 68 -51.14 100.37 -82.86
CA GLN A 68 -51.27 99.01 -83.37
C GLN A 68 -50.37 98.03 -82.62
N VAL A 69 -49.11 98.38 -82.32
CA VAL A 69 -48.20 97.56 -81.51
C VAL A 69 -48.68 97.44 -80.07
N LEU A 70 -49.22 98.51 -79.47
CA LEU A 70 -49.82 98.45 -78.14
C LEU A 70 -51.06 97.55 -78.12
N GLU A 71 -51.92 97.66 -79.13
CA GLU A 71 -53.08 96.78 -79.26
C GLU A 71 -52.66 95.32 -79.50
N GLN A 72 -51.63 95.08 -80.30
CA GLN A 72 -51.05 93.74 -80.53
C GLN A 72 -50.40 93.18 -79.26
N THR A 73 -49.71 94.00 -78.48
CA THR A 73 -49.06 93.57 -77.23
C THR A 73 -50.10 93.32 -76.14
N GLN A 74 -51.14 94.15 -76.06
CA GLN A 74 -52.28 93.91 -75.16
C GLN A 74 -53.08 92.68 -75.60
N LYS A 75 -53.34 92.48 -76.89
CA LYS A 75 -53.93 91.24 -77.42
C LYS A 75 -53.06 90.04 -77.12
N LEU A 76 -51.76 90.10 -77.34
CA LEU A 76 -50.85 88.98 -77.06
C LEU A 76 -50.79 88.66 -75.56
N ALA A 77 -50.73 89.70 -74.70
CA ALA A 77 -50.76 89.56 -73.26
C ALA A 77 -52.12 89.03 -72.76
N PHE A 78 -53.24 89.43 -73.38
CA PHE A 78 -54.58 88.99 -73.00
C PHE A 78 -54.96 87.63 -73.59
N GLU A 79 -54.49 87.28 -74.78
CA GLU A 79 -54.64 85.95 -75.39
C GLU A 79 -53.78 84.92 -74.64
N ASN A 80 -52.60 85.32 -74.18
CA ASN A 80 -51.62 84.43 -73.55
C ASN A 80 -51.42 84.66 -72.04
N TYR A 81 -52.29 85.41 -71.35
CA TYR A 81 -52.15 85.67 -69.91
C TYR A 81 -52.09 84.38 -69.09
N LYS A 82 -52.83 83.35 -69.52
CA LYS A 82 -52.81 82.01 -68.91
C LYS A 82 -51.42 81.37 -68.98
N THR A 83 -50.68 81.59 -70.07
CA THR A 83 -49.32 81.08 -70.24
C THR A 83 -48.35 81.79 -69.31
N PHE A 84 -48.47 83.11 -69.14
CA PHE A 84 -47.66 83.86 -68.18
C PHE A 84 -47.94 83.47 -66.72
N ILE A 85 -49.21 83.34 -66.33
CA ILE A 85 -49.58 82.88 -64.98
C ILE A 85 -49.08 81.45 -64.75
N LYS A 86 -49.26 80.55 -65.72
CA LYS A 86 -48.71 79.19 -65.64
C LYS A 86 -47.19 79.19 -65.53
N THR A 87 -46.49 80.04 -66.27
CA THR A 87 -45.02 80.13 -66.21
C THR A 87 -44.55 80.64 -64.84
N ALA A 88 -45.20 81.65 -64.28
CA ALA A 88 -44.88 82.16 -62.94
C ALA A 88 -45.24 81.15 -61.83
N GLN A 89 -46.36 80.43 -61.96
CA GLN A 89 -46.75 79.35 -61.05
C GLN A 89 -45.77 78.18 -61.14
N CYS A 90 -45.44 77.71 -62.34
CA CYS A 90 -44.41 76.68 -62.55
C CYS A 90 -43.07 77.12 -61.97
N SER A 91 -42.65 78.38 -62.15
CA SER A 91 -41.40 78.87 -61.54
C SER A 91 -41.45 78.85 -60.00
N LYS A 92 -42.59 79.19 -59.40
CA LYS A 92 -42.77 79.15 -57.94
C LYS A 92 -42.79 77.72 -57.41
N ASP A 93 -43.44 76.80 -58.13
CA ASP A 93 -43.50 75.40 -57.77
C ASP A 93 -42.13 74.74 -57.94
N ILE A 94 -41.38 75.08 -58.98
CA ILE A 94 -39.97 74.67 -59.17
C ILE A 94 -39.12 75.14 -57.98
N PHE A 95 -39.25 76.40 -57.54
CA PHE A 95 -38.46 76.90 -56.41
C PHE A 95 -38.78 76.17 -55.09
N LYS A 96 -40.06 75.86 -54.85
CA LYS A 96 -40.48 75.05 -53.71
C LYS A 96 -39.94 73.63 -53.78
N GLU A 97 -40.05 72.98 -54.93
CA GLU A 97 -39.51 71.64 -55.16
C GLU A 97 -37.98 71.62 -54.95
N PHE A 98 -37.26 72.64 -55.44
CA PHE A 98 -35.83 72.78 -55.18
C PHE A 98 -35.50 72.93 -53.69
N SER A 99 -36.28 73.71 -52.94
CA SER A 99 -36.11 73.85 -51.48
C SER A 99 -36.34 72.51 -50.76
N VAL A 100 -37.33 71.72 -51.22
CA VAL A 100 -37.59 70.38 -50.70
C VAL A 100 -36.44 69.43 -51.06
N VAL A 101 -35.90 69.51 -52.28
CA VAL A 101 -34.75 68.72 -52.72
C VAL A 101 -33.51 69.06 -51.90
N GLU A 102 -33.25 70.34 -51.63
CA GLU A 102 -32.15 70.81 -50.79
C GLU A 102 -32.24 70.24 -49.38
N SER A 103 -33.40 70.39 -48.72
CA SER A 103 -33.60 69.82 -47.37
C SER A 103 -33.46 68.29 -47.31
N LYS A 104 -33.89 67.57 -48.36
CA LYS A 104 -33.71 66.11 -48.46
C LYS A 104 -32.25 65.74 -48.71
N LEU A 105 -31.52 66.55 -49.48
CA LEU A 105 -30.11 66.34 -49.76
C LEU A 105 -29.27 66.57 -48.51
N ASP A 106 -29.56 67.61 -47.73
CA ASP A 106 -28.91 67.87 -46.43
C ASP A 106 -29.17 66.71 -45.45
N ALA A 107 -30.42 66.25 -45.35
CA ALA A 107 -30.76 65.10 -44.52
C ALA A 107 -30.05 63.81 -44.97
N LEU A 108 -29.82 63.64 -46.28
CA LEU A 108 -29.06 62.52 -46.82
C LEU A 108 -27.56 62.67 -46.49
N GLN A 109 -27.02 63.88 -46.61
CA GLN A 109 -25.62 64.18 -46.31
C GLN A 109 -25.29 63.95 -44.83
N GLU A 110 -26.22 64.25 -43.92
CA GLU A 110 -26.04 63.98 -42.49
C GLU A 110 -26.22 62.49 -42.13
N LYS A 111 -27.25 61.83 -42.67
CA LYS A 111 -27.60 60.46 -42.25
C LYS A 111 -26.77 59.37 -42.93
N LEU A 112 -26.26 59.61 -44.14
CA LEU A 112 -25.49 58.60 -44.88
C LEU A 112 -24.17 58.22 -44.20
N PRO A 113 -23.36 59.16 -43.65
CA PRO A 113 -22.18 58.81 -42.85
C PRO A 113 -22.53 58.07 -41.56
N GLU A 114 -23.62 58.45 -40.87
CA GLU A 114 -24.06 57.77 -39.65
C GLU A 114 -24.50 56.33 -39.96
N PHE A 115 -25.22 56.13 -41.06
CA PHE A 115 -25.59 54.81 -41.56
C PHE A 115 -24.35 53.98 -41.92
N ALA A 116 -23.40 54.55 -42.67
CA ALA A 116 -22.15 53.87 -43.01
C ALA A 116 -21.37 53.45 -41.75
N LYS A 117 -21.31 54.31 -40.72
CA LYS A 117 -20.67 54.01 -39.43
C LYS A 117 -21.39 52.88 -38.69
N LYS A 118 -22.72 52.89 -38.65
CA LYS A 118 -23.52 51.79 -38.06
C LYS A 118 -23.34 50.48 -38.83
N CYS A 119 -23.24 50.51 -40.16
CA CYS A 119 -22.94 49.33 -40.97
C CYS A 119 -21.55 48.77 -40.69
N GLN A 120 -20.53 49.63 -40.52
CA GLN A 120 -19.19 49.19 -40.12
C GLN A 120 -19.18 48.57 -38.72
N GLN A 121 -19.87 49.19 -37.76
CA GLN A 121 -20.02 48.64 -36.41
C GLN A 121 -20.74 47.28 -36.43
N PHE A 122 -21.84 47.18 -37.19
CA PHE A 122 -22.56 45.93 -37.37
C PHE A 122 -21.68 44.84 -37.99
N SER A 123 -20.87 45.18 -39.01
CA SER A 123 -19.93 44.24 -39.63
C SER A 123 -18.89 43.74 -38.63
N GLN A 124 -18.30 44.63 -37.82
CA GLN A 124 -17.35 44.25 -36.77
C GLN A 124 -18.00 43.38 -35.69
N GLN A 125 -19.18 43.75 -35.21
CA GLN A 125 -19.92 42.96 -34.22
C GLN A 125 -20.33 41.60 -34.78
N SER A 126 -20.79 41.53 -36.02
CA SER A 126 -21.14 40.29 -36.70
C SER A 126 -19.93 39.37 -36.84
N GLN A 127 -18.75 39.90 -37.18
CA GLN A 127 -17.51 39.13 -37.21
C GLN A 127 -17.14 38.58 -35.83
N GLN A 128 -17.23 39.40 -34.78
CA GLN A 128 -16.98 38.96 -33.39
C GLN A 128 -17.95 37.84 -32.97
N ILE A 129 -19.24 38.01 -33.24
CA ILE A 129 -20.28 37.00 -32.97
C ILE A 129 -19.97 35.72 -33.76
N THR A 130 -19.60 35.84 -35.03
CA THR A 130 -19.27 34.68 -35.87
C THR A 130 -18.04 33.95 -35.35
N THR A 131 -16.99 34.67 -34.91
CA THR A 131 -15.81 34.05 -34.30
C THR A 131 -16.15 33.36 -32.99
N ARG A 132 -16.97 33.98 -32.14
CA ARG A 132 -17.41 33.39 -30.87
C ARG A 132 -18.29 32.18 -31.09
N TRP A 133 -19.20 32.24 -32.06
CA TRP A 133 -20.05 31.11 -32.45
C TRP A 133 -19.22 29.96 -33.02
N ARG A 134 -18.20 30.25 -33.83
CA ARG A 134 -17.25 29.25 -34.32
C ARG A 134 -16.49 28.58 -33.18
N GLN A 135 -15.98 29.35 -32.22
CA GLN A 135 -15.32 28.81 -31.02
C GLN A 135 -16.28 27.96 -30.17
N MET A 136 -17.51 28.44 -29.96
CA MET A 136 -18.54 27.73 -29.20
C MET A 136 -18.95 26.42 -29.88
N SER A 137 -19.14 26.44 -31.20
CA SER A 137 -19.45 25.26 -32.00
C SER A 137 -18.31 24.24 -31.96
N GLN A 138 -17.05 24.70 -32.05
CA GLN A 138 -15.89 23.84 -31.89
C GLN A 138 -15.82 23.22 -30.48
N MET A 139 -15.99 24.02 -29.43
CA MET A 139 -16.06 23.56 -28.04
C MET A 139 -17.17 22.51 -27.85
N LEU A 140 -18.36 22.76 -28.37
CA LEU A 140 -19.50 21.84 -28.27
C LEU A 140 -19.22 20.52 -28.99
N SER A 141 -18.62 20.57 -30.18
CA SER A 141 -18.26 19.37 -30.94
C SER A 141 -17.19 18.51 -30.26
N LYS A 142 -16.32 19.14 -29.44
CA LYS A 142 -15.23 18.48 -28.71
C LYS A 142 -15.53 18.27 -27.23
N HIS A 143 -16.72 18.67 -26.77
CA HIS A 143 -17.10 18.58 -25.37
C HIS A 143 -17.01 17.16 -24.80
N PRO A 144 -17.44 16.09 -25.49
CA PRO A 144 -17.31 14.73 -24.96
C PRO A 144 -15.85 14.34 -24.69
N GLN A 145 -14.94 14.69 -25.60
CA GLN A 145 -13.51 14.41 -25.46
C GLN A 145 -12.87 15.22 -24.32
N LEU A 146 -13.37 16.45 -24.09
CA LEU A 146 -12.94 17.27 -22.96
C LEU A 146 -13.41 16.65 -21.63
N LEU A 147 -14.64 16.14 -21.59
CA LEU A 147 -15.21 15.49 -20.43
C LEU A 147 -14.42 14.24 -20.05
N GLU A 148 -14.08 13.38 -21.01
CA GLU A 148 -13.22 12.21 -20.78
C GLU A 148 -11.90 12.57 -20.09
N VAL A 149 -11.26 13.68 -20.48
CA VAL A 149 -10.01 14.14 -19.86
C VAL A 149 -10.23 14.65 -18.43
N LEU A 150 -11.34 15.35 -18.19
CA LEU A 150 -11.72 15.83 -16.86
C LEU A 150 -12.09 14.68 -15.91
N GLU A 151 -12.66 13.60 -16.44
CA GLU A 151 -13.05 12.41 -15.67
C GLU A 151 -11.87 11.48 -15.33
N LEU A 152 -10.66 11.71 -15.87
CA LEU A 152 -9.49 10.84 -15.63
C LEU A 152 -9.13 10.73 -14.15
N SER A 153 -9.21 11.82 -13.38
CA SER A 153 -8.90 11.79 -11.94
C SER A 153 -9.96 10.99 -11.16
N GLN A 154 -11.23 11.21 -11.45
CA GLN A 154 -12.33 10.44 -10.85
C GLN A 154 -12.28 8.95 -11.22
N LEU A 155 -11.93 8.64 -12.47
CA LEU A 155 -11.77 7.26 -12.94
C LEU A 155 -10.59 6.59 -12.23
N MET A 156 -9.46 7.28 -12.07
CA MET A 156 -8.32 6.80 -11.29
C MET A 156 -8.70 6.47 -9.84
N GLU A 157 -9.41 7.38 -9.16
CA GLU A 157 -9.89 7.15 -7.80
C GLU A 157 -10.78 5.91 -7.71
N THR A 158 -11.69 5.76 -8.68
CA THR A 158 -12.60 4.61 -8.75
C THR A 158 -11.84 3.29 -8.99
N CYS A 159 -10.86 3.27 -9.90
CA CYS A 159 -10.02 2.10 -10.15
C CYS A 159 -9.23 1.69 -8.89
N VAL A 160 -8.62 2.66 -8.20
CA VAL A 160 -7.84 2.39 -6.97
C VAL A 160 -8.74 1.88 -5.85
N ARG A 161 -9.93 2.47 -5.66
CA ARG A 161 -10.87 2.04 -4.61
C ARG A 161 -11.44 0.64 -4.86
N ASN A 162 -11.63 0.27 -6.12
CA ASN A 162 -12.15 -1.04 -6.51
C ASN A 162 -11.07 -2.14 -6.59
N GLY A 163 -9.79 -1.79 -6.44
CA GLY A 163 -8.67 -2.75 -6.56
C GLY A 163 -8.29 -3.13 -8.00
N CYS A 164 -8.80 -2.39 -9.00
CA CYS A 164 -8.47 -2.51 -10.42
C CYS A 164 -7.11 -1.83 -10.69
N TYR A 165 -6.04 -2.46 -10.19
CA TYR A 165 -4.71 -1.88 -10.18
C TYR A 165 -4.03 -1.88 -11.56
N ASP A 166 -4.36 -2.82 -12.43
CA ASP A 166 -3.80 -2.86 -13.80
C ASP A 166 -4.27 -1.65 -14.62
N GLU A 167 -5.57 -1.37 -14.58
CA GLU A 167 -6.20 -0.23 -15.25
C GLU A 167 -5.72 1.09 -14.65
N ALA A 168 -5.57 1.16 -13.32
CA ALA A 168 -5.01 2.32 -12.65
C ALA A 168 -3.57 2.62 -13.11
N LEU A 169 -2.73 1.60 -13.31
CA LEU A 169 -1.36 1.78 -13.80
C LEU A 169 -1.32 2.24 -15.26
N GLU A 170 -2.25 1.79 -16.10
CA GLU A 170 -2.37 2.25 -17.48
C GLU A 170 -2.83 3.70 -17.57
N LEU A 171 -3.84 4.08 -16.78
CA LEU A 171 -4.31 5.45 -16.62
C LEU A 171 -3.19 6.37 -16.12
N ALA A 172 -2.42 5.91 -15.13
CA ALA A 172 -1.26 6.63 -14.61
C ALA A 172 -0.23 6.92 -15.69
N ALA A 173 0.11 5.92 -16.51
CA ALA A 173 1.05 6.06 -17.61
C ALA A 173 0.51 7.00 -18.70
N TYR A 174 -0.80 6.96 -18.98
CA TYR A 174 -1.45 7.88 -19.91
C TYR A 174 -1.37 9.33 -19.43
N VAL A 175 -1.74 9.60 -18.18
CA VAL A 175 -1.71 10.95 -17.59
C VAL A 175 -0.28 11.48 -17.52
N ARG A 176 0.72 10.67 -17.15
CA ARG A 176 2.15 11.08 -17.19
C ARG A 176 2.58 11.50 -18.60
N ARG A 177 2.14 10.79 -19.65
CA ARG A 177 2.42 11.17 -21.05
C ARG A 177 1.71 12.47 -21.43
N LEU A 178 0.50 12.70 -20.94
CA LEU A 178 -0.27 13.93 -21.17
C LEU A 178 0.40 15.13 -20.50
N GLU A 179 0.81 14.99 -19.24
CA GLU A 179 1.55 16.01 -18.49
C GLU A 179 2.85 16.39 -19.22
N LYS A 180 3.65 15.40 -19.64
CA LYS A 180 4.92 15.67 -20.34
C LYS A 180 4.75 16.48 -21.63
N LYS A 181 3.62 16.32 -22.32
CA LYS A 181 3.35 17.00 -23.60
C LYS A 181 2.72 18.39 -23.44
N HIS A 182 1.84 18.57 -22.44
CA HIS A 182 0.94 19.73 -22.41
C HIS A 182 0.93 20.52 -21.10
N ALA A 183 1.63 20.06 -20.04
CA ALA A 183 1.58 20.72 -18.73
C ALA A 183 2.07 22.18 -18.75
N ALA A 184 3.03 22.52 -19.61
CA ALA A 184 3.55 23.90 -19.71
C ALA A 184 2.53 24.88 -20.33
N ALA A 185 1.62 24.39 -21.17
CA ALA A 185 0.64 25.21 -21.87
C ALA A 185 -0.71 25.27 -21.14
N ILE A 186 -1.07 24.22 -20.40
CA ILE A 186 -2.40 24.05 -19.80
C ILE A 186 -2.28 23.68 -18.31
N PRO A 187 -2.48 24.63 -17.38
CA PRO A 187 -2.40 24.39 -15.94
C PRO A 187 -3.36 23.31 -15.43
N LEU A 188 -4.54 23.16 -16.05
CA LEU A 188 -5.53 22.14 -15.70
C LEU A 188 -4.99 20.71 -15.87
N ILE A 189 -4.13 20.45 -16.86
CA ILE A 189 -3.52 19.12 -17.03
C ILE A 189 -2.55 18.83 -15.88
N ALA A 190 -1.85 19.84 -15.39
CA ALA A 190 -0.97 19.71 -14.23
C ALA A 190 -1.76 19.45 -12.92
N SER A 191 -2.97 20.01 -12.77
CA SER A 191 -3.83 19.71 -11.61
C SER A 191 -4.38 18.28 -11.67
N ILE A 192 -4.88 17.82 -12.82
CA ILE A 192 -5.33 16.43 -13.01
C ILE A 192 -4.20 15.44 -12.70
N GLY A 193 -2.99 15.72 -13.17
CA GLY A 193 -1.85 14.87 -12.87
C GLY A 193 -1.44 14.88 -11.39
N ALA A 194 -1.66 15.98 -10.66
CA ALA A 194 -1.46 16.03 -9.21
C ALA A 194 -2.50 15.17 -8.47
N GLU A 195 -3.78 15.28 -8.82
CA GLU A 195 -4.87 14.45 -8.26
C GLU A 195 -4.61 12.95 -8.52
N VAL A 196 -4.20 12.60 -9.74
CA VAL A 196 -3.85 11.22 -10.11
C VAL A 196 -2.65 10.68 -9.30
N ARG A 197 -1.67 11.53 -8.97
CA ARG A 197 -0.55 11.16 -8.08
C ARG A 197 -1.02 10.94 -6.65
N GLU A 198 -1.98 11.71 -6.16
CA GLU A 198 -2.58 11.50 -4.83
C GLU A 198 -3.30 10.14 -4.76
N SER A 199 -4.10 9.79 -5.78
CA SER A 199 -4.71 8.46 -5.87
C SER A 199 -3.67 7.33 -5.99
N GLN A 200 -2.54 7.57 -6.67
CA GLN A 200 -1.42 6.60 -6.71
C GLN A 200 -0.76 6.41 -5.34
N GLN A 201 -0.68 7.44 -4.50
CA GLN A 201 -0.19 7.29 -3.12
C GLN A 201 -1.15 6.45 -2.28
N LEU A 202 -2.46 6.61 -2.47
CA LEU A 202 -3.45 5.72 -1.84
C LEU A 202 -3.26 4.27 -2.30
N MET A 203 -3.12 4.02 -3.60
CA MET A 203 -2.81 2.69 -4.15
C MET A 203 -1.54 2.10 -3.53
N LEU A 204 -0.45 2.88 -3.43
CA LEU A 204 0.79 2.46 -2.79
C LEU A 204 0.55 2.02 -1.34
N SER A 205 -0.21 2.80 -0.58
CA SER A 205 -0.52 2.48 0.82
C SER A 205 -1.33 1.18 0.95
N GLN A 206 -2.29 0.95 0.05
CA GLN A 206 -3.09 -0.29 0.02
C GLN A 206 -2.23 -1.50 -0.33
N LEU A 207 -1.36 -1.40 -1.34
CA LEU A 207 -0.45 -2.48 -1.75
C LEU A 207 0.54 -2.84 -0.63
N VAL A 208 1.15 -1.85 0.01
CA VAL A 208 2.02 -2.07 1.18
C VAL A 208 1.22 -2.65 2.35
N GLY A 209 -0.02 -2.22 2.54
CA GLY A 209 -0.96 -2.78 3.52
C GLY A 209 -1.24 -4.26 3.28
N GLN A 210 -1.41 -4.70 2.03
CA GLN A 210 -1.57 -6.12 1.69
C GLN A 210 -0.32 -6.94 2.04
N LEU A 211 0.88 -6.38 1.85
CA LEU A 211 2.12 -7.05 2.28
C LEU A 211 2.23 -7.21 3.80
N ARG A 212 1.55 -6.37 4.59
CA ARG A 212 1.45 -6.47 6.06
C ARG A 212 0.37 -7.45 6.55
N SER A 213 -0.23 -8.24 5.66
CA SER A 213 -1.23 -9.25 5.98
C SER A 213 -0.72 -10.68 5.76
N ASN A 214 -1.50 -11.71 6.05
CA ASN A 214 -1.12 -13.10 5.74
C ASN A 214 -1.31 -13.40 4.24
N ILE A 215 -0.40 -12.88 3.42
CA ILE A 215 -0.46 -12.98 1.95
C ILE A 215 0.26 -14.23 1.44
N GLN A 216 -0.37 -14.90 0.47
CA GLN A 216 0.17 -16.07 -0.22
C GLN A 216 1.12 -15.66 -1.36
N LEU A 217 2.04 -16.56 -1.75
CA LEU A 217 3.05 -16.29 -2.77
C LEU A 217 2.50 -15.72 -4.10
N PRO A 218 1.43 -16.26 -4.71
CA PRO A 218 0.91 -15.74 -5.98
C PRO A 218 0.40 -14.29 -5.88
N ALA A 219 -0.30 -13.96 -4.79
CA ALA A 219 -0.78 -12.60 -4.54
C ALA A 219 0.39 -11.66 -4.23
N CYS A 220 1.39 -12.14 -3.50
CA CYS A 220 2.60 -11.38 -3.19
C CYS A 220 3.39 -10.99 -4.46
N LEU A 221 3.54 -11.93 -5.40
CA LEU A 221 4.15 -11.67 -6.71
C LEU A 221 3.39 -10.61 -7.50
N LYS A 222 2.04 -10.64 -7.50
CA LYS A 222 1.22 -9.61 -8.14
C LYS A 222 1.43 -8.23 -7.50
N VAL A 223 1.37 -8.15 -6.17
CA VAL A 223 1.56 -6.88 -5.43
C VAL A 223 2.94 -6.28 -5.71
N ILE A 224 4.00 -7.08 -5.64
CA ILE A 224 5.35 -6.62 -5.98
C ILE A 224 5.45 -6.25 -7.47
N GLY A 225 4.80 -6.98 -8.36
CA GLY A 225 4.69 -6.64 -9.78
C GLY A 225 4.08 -5.27 -10.01
N TYR A 226 3.00 -4.92 -9.30
CA TYR A 226 2.41 -3.59 -9.33
C TYR A 226 3.37 -2.53 -8.79
N LEU A 227 4.03 -2.78 -7.65
CA LEU A 227 5.00 -1.84 -7.07
C LEU A 227 6.20 -1.58 -8.00
N ARG A 228 6.69 -2.60 -8.72
CA ARG A 228 7.71 -2.44 -9.77
C ARG A 228 7.19 -1.55 -10.91
N ARG A 229 5.96 -1.76 -11.37
CA ARG A 229 5.35 -0.96 -12.46
C ARG A 229 5.03 0.48 -12.06
N MET A 230 4.79 0.75 -10.79
CA MET A 230 4.59 2.12 -10.29
C MET A 230 5.86 2.97 -10.43
N ASP A 231 7.04 2.32 -10.43
CA ASP A 231 8.36 2.94 -10.55
C ASP A 231 8.66 3.96 -9.44
N VAL A 232 8.24 3.63 -8.21
CA VAL A 232 8.42 4.48 -7.01
C VAL A 232 9.64 4.07 -6.19
N TYR A 233 10.05 2.79 -6.27
CA TYR A 233 11.17 2.24 -5.51
C TYR A 233 12.22 1.68 -6.45
N SER A 234 13.49 1.90 -6.14
CA SER A 234 14.58 1.09 -6.68
C SER A 234 14.46 -0.37 -6.22
N GLU A 235 15.11 -1.29 -6.92
CA GLU A 235 15.07 -2.72 -6.56
C GLU A 235 15.60 -2.98 -5.14
N ALA A 236 16.59 -2.21 -4.67
CA ALA A 236 17.11 -2.30 -3.30
C ALA A 236 16.08 -1.78 -2.27
N GLU A 237 15.43 -0.66 -2.54
CA GLU A 237 14.37 -0.12 -1.67
C GLU A 237 13.17 -1.07 -1.62
N LEU A 238 12.79 -1.67 -2.75
CA LEU A 238 11.69 -2.62 -2.82
C LEU A 238 11.95 -3.87 -1.96
N ARG A 239 13.18 -4.39 -1.97
CA ARG A 239 13.63 -5.48 -1.06
C ARG A 239 13.46 -5.08 0.41
N VAL A 240 13.93 -3.88 0.78
CA VAL A 240 13.82 -3.38 2.15
C VAL A 240 12.36 -3.19 2.54
N ARG A 241 11.53 -2.57 1.69
CA ARG A 241 10.10 -2.34 1.93
C ARG A 241 9.34 -3.65 2.09
N PHE A 242 9.66 -4.65 1.27
CA PHE A 242 9.11 -5.99 1.39
C PHE A 242 9.46 -6.61 2.75
N LEU A 243 10.74 -6.68 3.12
CA LEU A 243 11.18 -7.27 4.39
C LEU A 243 10.65 -6.51 5.61
N GLN A 244 10.53 -5.18 5.53
CA GLN A 244 9.90 -4.35 6.57
C GLN A 244 8.41 -4.65 6.71
N ALA A 245 7.67 -4.76 5.60
CA ALA A 245 6.24 -5.04 5.64
C ALA A 245 5.94 -6.45 6.16
N ARG A 246 6.67 -7.46 5.66
CA ARG A 246 6.56 -8.85 6.14
C ARG A 246 7.03 -8.99 7.58
N GLY A 247 8.11 -8.31 7.95
CA GLY A 247 8.62 -8.25 9.32
C GLY A 247 7.59 -7.65 10.27
N SER A 248 7.00 -6.50 9.94
CA SER A 248 5.95 -5.88 10.75
C SER A 248 4.71 -6.76 10.92
N TRP A 249 4.33 -7.53 9.89
CA TRP A 249 3.26 -8.51 10.01
C TRP A 249 3.64 -9.65 10.97
N PHE A 250 4.84 -10.19 10.80
CA PHE A 250 5.37 -11.26 11.65
C PHE A 250 5.51 -10.81 13.11
N ASP A 251 5.89 -9.56 13.35
CA ASP A 251 5.92 -8.95 14.67
C ASP A 251 4.54 -8.93 15.31
N GLY A 252 3.51 -8.59 14.53
CA GLY A 252 2.11 -8.68 14.96
C GLY A 252 1.73 -10.13 15.34
N VAL A 253 2.18 -11.12 14.57
CA VAL A 253 1.93 -12.54 14.90
C VAL A 253 2.59 -12.93 16.23
N LEU A 254 3.87 -12.59 16.42
CA LEU A 254 4.60 -12.90 17.65
C LEU A 254 4.01 -12.19 18.87
N ASN A 255 3.65 -10.91 18.74
CA ASN A 255 3.09 -10.12 19.83
C ASN A 255 1.69 -10.61 20.28
N ASN A 256 0.98 -11.35 19.43
CA ASN A 256 -0.31 -11.95 19.75
C ASN A 256 -0.18 -13.28 20.52
N ILE A 257 1.04 -13.81 20.69
CA ILE A 257 1.26 -15.05 21.45
C ILE A 257 1.22 -14.75 22.95
N PRO A 258 0.38 -15.45 23.74
CA PRO A 258 0.31 -15.24 25.19
C PRO A 258 1.64 -15.53 25.90
N THR A 259 2.09 -14.59 26.73
CA THR A 259 3.37 -14.65 27.49
C THR A 259 3.22 -15.15 28.93
N LYS A 260 2.02 -15.59 29.34
CA LYS A 260 1.75 -15.96 30.75
C LYS A 260 2.53 -17.19 31.23
N ASP A 261 2.71 -18.17 30.35
CA ASP A 261 3.46 -19.39 30.63
C ASP A 261 4.63 -19.48 29.65
N ALA A 262 5.86 -19.45 30.18
CA ALA A 262 7.09 -19.41 29.39
C ALA A 262 7.22 -20.63 28.46
N TYR A 263 6.81 -21.81 28.91
CA TYR A 263 6.84 -23.03 28.10
C TYR A 263 5.88 -22.95 26.90
N THR A 264 4.63 -22.59 27.15
CA THR A 264 3.62 -22.43 26.08
C THR A 264 3.95 -21.27 25.15
N HIS A 265 4.49 -20.17 25.68
CA HIS A 265 4.95 -19.04 24.87
C HIS A 265 6.07 -19.49 23.92
N LEU A 266 7.12 -20.11 24.45
CA LEU A 266 8.28 -20.52 23.68
C LEU A 266 7.94 -21.56 22.60
N THR A 267 7.14 -22.59 22.93
CA THR A 267 6.70 -23.60 21.95
C THR A 267 5.88 -22.98 20.80
N ARG A 268 4.99 -22.03 21.10
CA ARG A 268 4.23 -21.29 20.07
C ARG A 268 5.11 -20.36 19.25
N VAL A 269 6.06 -19.68 19.87
CA VAL A 269 7.04 -18.81 19.16
C VAL A 269 7.89 -19.64 18.22
N VAL A 270 8.40 -20.80 18.65
CA VAL A 270 9.20 -21.70 17.80
C VAL A 270 8.40 -22.11 16.56
N GLU A 271 7.14 -22.52 16.74
CA GLU A 271 6.31 -22.94 15.61
C GLU A 271 5.96 -21.77 14.67
N ALA A 272 5.61 -20.59 15.22
CA ALA A 272 5.33 -19.39 14.44
C ALA A 272 6.58 -18.94 13.65
N CYS A 273 7.75 -18.92 14.27
CA CYS A 273 9.03 -18.64 13.61
C CYS A 273 9.29 -19.64 12.49
N ARG A 274 9.16 -20.94 12.76
CA ARG A 274 9.45 -22.01 11.80
C ARG A 274 8.58 -21.90 10.55
N VAL A 275 7.29 -21.67 10.70
CA VAL A 275 6.35 -21.57 9.57
C VAL A 275 6.53 -20.23 8.86
N HIS A 276 6.38 -19.12 9.57
CA HIS A 276 6.26 -17.82 8.92
C HIS A 276 7.58 -17.24 8.43
N LEU A 277 8.71 -17.49 9.10
CA LEU A 277 10.00 -17.06 8.56
C LEU A 277 10.35 -17.85 7.29
N PHE A 278 10.01 -19.14 7.25
CA PHE A 278 10.22 -19.96 6.04
C PHE A 278 9.36 -19.46 4.87
N ASP A 279 8.11 -19.08 5.12
CA ASP A 279 7.24 -18.47 4.11
C ASP A 279 7.82 -17.15 3.60
N ILE A 280 8.26 -16.26 4.49
CA ILE A 280 8.85 -14.96 4.10
C ILE A 280 10.13 -15.16 3.29
N VAL A 281 10.98 -16.10 3.69
CA VAL A 281 12.19 -16.49 2.94
C VAL A 281 11.83 -16.99 1.55
N THR A 282 10.85 -17.90 1.46
CA THR A 282 10.42 -18.50 0.20
C THR A 282 9.85 -17.44 -0.73
N GLN A 283 9.01 -16.54 -0.19
CA GLN A 283 8.49 -15.38 -0.91
C GLN A 283 9.61 -14.47 -1.41
N TYR A 284 10.56 -14.11 -0.54
CA TYR A 284 11.68 -13.26 -0.90
C TYR A 284 12.50 -13.85 -2.06
N ARG A 285 12.89 -15.12 -1.96
CA ARG A 285 13.69 -15.80 -2.99
C ARG A 285 12.94 -15.90 -4.33
N ALA A 286 11.64 -16.17 -4.30
CA ALA A 286 10.82 -16.22 -5.50
C ALA A 286 10.66 -14.85 -6.19
N ILE A 287 10.67 -13.75 -5.42
CA ILE A 287 10.46 -12.39 -5.92
C ILE A 287 11.75 -11.75 -6.44
N PHE A 288 12.86 -11.93 -5.73
CA PHE A 288 14.11 -11.21 -5.95
C PHE A 288 15.24 -12.07 -6.56
N SER A 289 15.05 -13.39 -6.63
CA SER A 289 15.91 -14.33 -7.38
C SER A 289 17.42 -14.16 -7.14
N ASP A 290 17.83 -14.06 -5.88
CA ASP A 290 19.25 -13.89 -5.50
C ASP A 290 20.09 -15.19 -5.69
N ASP A 291 19.45 -16.34 -5.94
CA ASP A 291 20.07 -17.67 -6.01
C ASP A 291 20.28 -18.23 -7.45
N ASP A 292 19.97 -17.47 -8.53
CA ASP A 292 20.13 -17.99 -9.90
C ASP A 292 21.62 -17.97 -10.34
N PRO A 293 22.30 -19.13 -10.45
CA PRO A 293 23.71 -19.20 -10.83
C PRO A 293 23.95 -18.69 -12.26
N LEU A 294 22.92 -18.68 -13.11
CA LEU A 294 22.97 -18.15 -14.47
C LEU A 294 22.82 -16.63 -14.53
N ALA A 295 22.17 -16.01 -13.54
CA ALA A 295 22.09 -14.53 -13.42
C ALA A 295 23.42 -13.90 -12.97
N GLY A 296 24.31 -14.70 -12.36
CA GLY A 296 25.64 -14.29 -11.89
C GLY A 296 26.72 -14.16 -12.98
N LEU A 297 26.43 -14.53 -14.23
CA LEU A 297 27.38 -14.40 -15.35
C LEU A 297 27.46 -12.98 -15.92
N GLY A 298 26.67 -12.02 -15.39
CA GLY A 298 26.66 -10.63 -15.87
C GLY A 298 26.24 -9.57 -14.86
N LYS A 299 25.99 -9.91 -13.59
CA LYS A 299 25.70 -8.93 -12.53
C LYS A 299 26.91 -8.77 -11.60
N ASP A 300 27.24 -7.52 -11.29
CA ASP A 300 28.30 -7.18 -10.33
C ASP A 300 28.11 -7.97 -9.03
N ARG A 301 29.15 -8.70 -8.60
CA ARG A 301 29.24 -9.41 -7.31
C ARG A 301 28.99 -8.53 -6.06
N ASN A 302 28.84 -7.21 -6.25
CA ASN A 302 28.61 -6.20 -5.22
C ASN A 302 27.12 -5.74 -5.15
N GLU A 303 26.17 -6.43 -5.78
CA GLU A 303 24.76 -6.07 -5.65
C GLU A 303 24.32 -6.22 -4.17
N PRO A 304 23.92 -5.14 -3.47
CA PRO A 304 23.64 -5.16 -2.02
C PRO A 304 22.41 -6.00 -1.63
N GLY A 305 21.70 -6.60 -2.60
CA GLY A 305 20.48 -7.37 -2.40
C GLY A 305 20.66 -8.56 -1.46
N ALA A 306 21.66 -9.40 -1.72
CA ALA A 306 21.95 -10.56 -0.88
C ALA A 306 22.31 -10.14 0.56
N THR A 307 23.10 -9.08 0.73
CA THR A 307 23.48 -8.56 2.05
C THR A 307 22.26 -8.07 2.84
N ILE A 308 21.31 -7.37 2.19
CA ILE A 308 20.06 -6.93 2.84
C ILE A 308 19.28 -8.13 3.36
N PHE A 309 19.13 -9.18 2.55
CA PHE A 309 18.44 -10.40 2.96
C PHE A 309 19.11 -11.10 4.15
N TYR A 310 20.41 -11.41 4.06
CA TYR A 310 21.11 -12.12 5.13
C TYR A 310 21.23 -11.28 6.41
N SER A 311 21.33 -9.95 6.31
CA SER A 311 21.30 -9.06 7.48
C SER A 311 19.95 -9.12 8.20
N TRP A 312 18.85 -9.13 7.44
CA TRP A 312 17.50 -9.28 8.00
C TRP A 312 17.32 -10.64 8.65
N ILE A 313 17.74 -11.73 8.00
CA ILE A 313 17.69 -13.09 8.57
C ILE A 313 18.49 -13.18 9.87
N THR A 314 19.70 -12.62 9.90
CA THR A 314 20.54 -12.58 11.10
C THR A 314 19.85 -11.82 12.23
N SER A 315 19.17 -10.71 11.92
CA SER A 315 18.35 -9.98 12.90
C SER A 315 17.18 -10.81 13.43
N GLN A 316 16.49 -11.58 12.58
CA GLN A 316 15.38 -12.44 13.01
C GLN A 316 15.86 -13.59 13.90
N VAL A 317 16.97 -14.24 13.53
CA VAL A 317 17.60 -15.29 14.34
C VAL A 317 18.04 -14.74 15.70
N SER A 318 18.68 -13.57 15.72
CA SER A 318 19.12 -12.91 16.96
C SER A 318 17.94 -12.61 17.88
N ARG A 319 16.83 -12.10 17.32
CA ARG A 319 15.61 -11.88 18.08
C ARG A 319 15.03 -13.17 18.66
N PHE A 320 14.93 -14.23 17.85
CA PHE A 320 14.47 -15.53 18.32
C PHE A 320 15.34 -16.06 19.47
N LEU A 321 16.66 -15.97 19.33
CA LEU A 321 17.62 -16.37 20.36
C LEU A 321 17.48 -15.55 21.65
N ASN A 322 17.10 -14.28 21.57
CA ASN A 322 16.83 -13.44 22.74
C ASN A 322 15.53 -13.83 23.44
N ILE A 323 14.48 -14.18 22.67
CA ILE A 323 13.22 -14.69 23.23
C ILE A 323 13.47 -16.01 23.97
N VAL A 324 14.22 -16.93 23.34
CA VAL A 324 14.60 -18.21 23.95
C VAL A 324 15.35 -17.99 25.25
N GLU A 325 16.34 -17.10 25.29
CA GLU A 325 17.11 -16.81 26.50
C GLU A 325 16.26 -16.20 27.62
N HIS A 326 15.41 -15.22 27.28
CA HIS A 326 14.50 -14.59 28.23
C HIS A 326 13.55 -15.62 28.84
N ASP A 327 12.89 -16.43 28.00
CA ASP A 327 11.92 -17.42 28.48
C ASP A 327 12.59 -18.52 29.28
N LEU A 328 13.79 -18.98 28.86
CA LEU A 328 14.58 -19.97 29.59
C LEU A 328 15.10 -19.47 30.95
N SER A 329 15.29 -18.15 31.11
CA SER A 329 15.67 -17.56 32.40
C SER A 329 14.50 -17.48 33.39
N SER A 330 13.26 -17.58 32.90
CA SER A 330 12.06 -17.69 33.74
C SER A 330 11.91 -19.12 34.27
N GLU A 331 11.10 -19.29 35.32
CA GLU A 331 10.74 -20.63 35.80
C GLU A 331 9.89 -21.36 34.75
N LEU A 332 10.55 -22.10 33.85
CA LEU A 332 9.84 -23.01 32.96
C LEU A 332 9.07 -24.02 33.80
N SER A 333 7.76 -24.06 33.63
CA SER A 333 6.87 -25.08 34.20
C SER A 333 7.02 -26.43 33.48
N GLY A 334 7.51 -26.41 32.23
CA GLY A 334 7.56 -27.58 31.34
C GLY A 334 8.92 -28.26 31.18
N ARG A 335 8.90 -29.25 30.28
CA ARG A 335 10.02 -30.13 29.92
C ARG A 335 11.02 -29.46 29.00
N LEU A 336 12.26 -29.27 29.48
CA LEU A 336 13.32 -28.59 28.73
C LEU A 336 13.70 -29.34 27.43
N ASP A 337 13.67 -30.66 27.46
CA ASP A 337 14.01 -31.54 26.34
C ASP A 337 13.05 -31.40 25.15
N SER A 338 11.77 -31.22 25.43
CA SER A 338 10.74 -30.99 24.42
C SER A 338 11.01 -29.68 23.66
N VAL A 339 11.25 -28.59 24.40
CA VAL A 339 11.55 -27.28 23.82
C VAL A 339 12.88 -27.31 23.04
N LEU A 340 13.91 -27.94 23.62
CA LEU A 340 15.22 -28.07 22.97
C LEU A 340 15.08 -28.81 21.63
N SER A 341 14.34 -29.91 21.61
CA SER A 341 14.09 -30.70 20.39
C SER A 341 13.38 -29.87 19.32
N GLN A 342 12.37 -29.10 19.70
CA GLN A 342 11.66 -28.20 18.77
C GLN A 342 12.56 -27.09 18.23
N CYS A 343 13.37 -26.45 19.09
CA CYS A 343 14.32 -25.42 18.67
C CYS A 343 15.41 -25.97 17.75
N MET A 344 15.93 -27.17 18.04
CA MET A 344 16.92 -27.86 17.21
C MET A 344 16.33 -28.27 15.87
N TYR A 345 15.08 -28.75 15.84
CA TYR A 345 14.36 -29.06 14.60
C TYR A 345 14.14 -27.79 13.76
N PHE A 346 13.75 -26.68 14.39
CA PHE A 346 13.65 -25.39 13.70
C PHE A 346 15.00 -24.97 13.11
N GLY A 347 16.09 -24.98 13.89
CA GLY A 347 17.43 -24.67 13.39
C GLY A 347 17.89 -25.57 12.24
N LEU A 348 17.59 -26.87 12.31
CA LEU A 348 17.85 -27.81 11.21
C LEU A 348 17.02 -27.46 9.96
N SER A 349 15.74 -27.16 10.11
CA SER A 349 14.89 -26.77 8.99
C SER A 349 15.37 -25.47 8.31
N PHE A 350 15.87 -24.53 9.11
CA PHE A 350 16.38 -23.24 8.65
C PHE A 350 17.80 -23.31 8.08
N SER A 351 18.56 -24.38 8.37
CA SER A 351 19.84 -24.66 7.71
C SER A 351 19.71 -24.80 6.18
N ARG A 352 18.53 -25.24 5.69
CA ARG A 352 18.22 -25.30 4.24
C ARG A 352 18.22 -23.92 3.57
N VAL A 353 17.99 -22.87 4.36
CA VAL A 353 18.02 -21.47 3.94
C VAL A 353 19.44 -20.88 4.07
N GLY A 354 20.39 -21.64 4.62
CA GLY A 354 21.76 -21.19 4.88
C GLY A 354 21.95 -20.51 6.23
N ALA A 355 21.00 -20.66 7.17
CA ALA A 355 21.07 -20.05 8.50
C ALA A 355 20.92 -21.12 9.61
N ASP A 356 22.02 -21.82 9.92
CA ASP A 356 22.08 -22.78 11.02
C ASP A 356 22.53 -22.10 12.32
N PHE A 357 21.62 -21.98 13.28
CA PHE A 357 21.85 -21.36 14.60
C PHE A 357 21.83 -22.37 15.76
N ARG A 358 21.80 -23.68 15.49
CA ARG A 358 21.80 -24.73 16.53
C ARG A 358 22.97 -24.62 17.52
N PRO A 359 24.22 -24.28 17.10
CA PRO A 359 25.33 -24.10 18.05
C PRO A 359 25.09 -22.96 19.05
N LEU A 360 24.34 -21.93 18.66
CA LEU A 360 24.00 -20.79 19.52
C LEU A 360 22.91 -21.15 20.53
N LEU A 361 21.98 -22.04 20.14
CA LEU A 361 20.97 -22.58 21.05
C LEU A 361 21.59 -23.46 22.13
N ALA A 362 22.56 -24.31 21.76
CA ALA A 362 23.19 -25.25 22.69
C ALA A 362 23.72 -24.55 23.95
N ARG A 363 24.38 -23.39 23.80
CA ARG A 363 24.89 -22.61 24.94
C ARG A 363 23.79 -22.09 25.87
N LYS A 364 22.67 -21.63 25.31
CA LYS A 364 21.53 -21.09 26.08
C LYS A 364 20.83 -22.19 26.87
N PHE A 365 20.59 -23.34 26.24
CA PHE A 365 19.99 -24.49 26.91
C PHE A 365 20.93 -25.14 27.93
N GLN A 366 22.24 -25.14 27.69
CA GLN A 366 23.25 -25.57 28.66
C GLN A 366 23.14 -24.71 29.94
N GLN A 367 23.14 -23.38 29.80
CA GLN A 367 23.03 -22.47 30.94
C GLN A 367 21.71 -22.67 31.70
N ALA A 368 20.59 -22.81 30.99
CA ALA A 368 19.29 -23.06 31.60
C ALA A 368 19.23 -24.40 32.36
N ALA A 369 19.77 -25.47 31.77
CA ALA A 369 19.85 -26.78 32.41
C ALA A 369 20.72 -26.75 33.67
N SER A 370 21.87 -26.07 33.62
CA SER A 370 22.76 -25.88 34.78
C SER A 370 22.05 -25.16 35.92
N THR A 371 21.43 -24.00 35.63
CA THR A 371 20.71 -23.22 36.64
C THR A 371 19.58 -24.02 37.28
N ARG A 372 18.78 -24.73 36.48
CA ARG A 372 17.68 -25.56 37.00
C ARG A 372 18.19 -26.69 37.88
N PHE A 373 19.27 -27.37 37.47
CA PHE A 373 19.89 -28.42 38.27
C PHE A 373 20.40 -27.87 39.61
N CYS A 374 21.20 -26.80 39.59
CA CYS A 374 21.75 -26.15 40.78
C CYS A 374 20.64 -25.70 41.74
N SER A 375 19.57 -25.06 41.24
CA SER A 375 18.42 -24.67 42.06
C SER A 375 17.64 -25.86 42.62
N SER A 376 17.56 -26.98 41.88
CA SER A 376 16.91 -28.19 42.39
C SER A 376 17.72 -28.85 43.51
N ILE A 377 19.04 -28.91 43.36
CA ILE A 377 19.95 -29.43 44.38
C ILE A 377 20.00 -28.53 45.62
N ALA A 378 20.01 -27.21 45.46
CA ALA A 378 19.91 -26.26 46.57
C ALA A 378 18.63 -26.47 47.38
N ARG A 379 17.46 -26.51 46.70
CA ARG A 379 16.17 -26.79 47.36
C ARG A 379 16.13 -28.16 48.05
N ALA A 380 16.76 -29.19 47.47
CA ALA A 380 16.86 -30.51 48.11
C ALA A 380 17.68 -30.42 49.42
N THR A 381 18.75 -29.65 49.41
CA THR A 381 19.61 -29.41 50.58
C THR A 381 18.88 -28.63 51.67
N GLU A 382 18.19 -27.55 51.31
CA GLU A 382 17.39 -26.73 52.24
C GLU A 382 16.28 -27.56 52.90
N ARG A 383 15.55 -28.36 52.11
CA ARG A 383 14.52 -29.26 52.67
C ARG A 383 15.10 -30.31 53.61
N PHE A 384 16.30 -30.82 53.32
CA PHE A 384 16.98 -31.75 54.22
C PHE A 384 17.30 -31.07 55.56
N GLU A 385 17.81 -29.84 55.53
CA GLU A 385 18.07 -29.03 56.72
C GLU A 385 16.80 -28.80 57.55
N GLU A 386 15.71 -28.39 56.90
CA GLU A 386 14.39 -28.21 57.53
C GLU A 386 13.87 -29.50 58.19
N MET A 387 14.00 -30.64 57.51
CA MET A 387 13.58 -31.94 58.06
C MET A 387 14.43 -32.34 59.26
N MET A 388 15.75 -32.15 59.20
CA MET A 388 16.66 -32.48 60.30
C MET A 388 16.33 -31.70 61.58
N HIS A 389 15.86 -30.45 61.48
CA HIS A 389 15.39 -29.69 62.65
C HIS A 389 14.17 -30.31 63.35
N SER A 390 13.34 -31.07 62.63
CA SER A 390 12.16 -31.74 63.17
C SER A 390 12.35 -33.25 63.41
N PHE A 391 13.54 -33.76 63.11
CA PHE A 391 13.83 -35.19 63.10
C PHE A 391 14.04 -35.72 64.52
N THR A 392 13.31 -36.79 64.87
CA THR A 392 13.41 -37.49 66.15
C THR A 392 13.82 -38.94 65.94
N LEU A 393 14.84 -39.41 66.65
CA LEU A 393 15.41 -40.76 66.53
C LEU A 393 14.54 -41.88 67.13
N THR A 394 13.37 -41.55 67.69
CA THR A 394 12.64 -42.40 68.64
C THR A 394 11.57 -43.33 68.01
N THR A 395 11.22 -43.16 66.72
CA THR A 395 10.22 -44.02 66.05
C THR A 395 10.60 -44.33 64.61
N LEU A 396 11.50 -45.31 64.40
CA LEU A 396 11.77 -45.83 63.07
C LEU A 396 10.93 -47.09 62.82
N PRO A 397 10.17 -47.16 61.71
CA PRO A 397 9.56 -48.41 61.28
C PRO A 397 10.65 -49.43 60.94
N SER A 398 10.49 -50.69 61.34
CA SER A 398 11.44 -51.75 60.95
C SER A 398 11.16 -52.16 59.50
N ILE A 399 12.01 -51.71 58.57
CA ILE A 399 11.86 -51.94 57.11
C ILE A 399 12.78 -53.07 56.60
N ALA A 400 13.66 -53.61 57.46
CA ALA A 400 14.60 -54.68 57.11
C ALA A 400 13.97 -55.89 56.38
N PRO A 401 12.77 -56.39 56.74
CA PRO A 401 12.14 -57.50 56.01
C PRO A 401 11.70 -57.13 54.59
N VAL A 402 11.27 -55.88 54.40
CA VAL A 402 10.77 -55.37 53.10
C VAL A 402 11.95 -55.09 52.16
N ALA A 403 13.05 -54.54 52.69
CA ALA A 403 14.28 -54.31 51.94
C ALA A 403 14.89 -55.61 51.39
N MET A 404 14.97 -56.66 52.21
CA MET A 404 15.44 -57.98 51.77
C MET A 404 14.53 -58.59 50.69
N LEU A 405 13.21 -58.55 50.89
CA LEU A 405 12.26 -59.10 49.92
C LEU A 405 12.34 -58.38 48.56
N MET A 406 12.42 -57.05 48.57
CA MET A 406 12.51 -56.23 47.36
C MET A 406 13.85 -56.38 46.64
N SER A 407 14.95 -56.55 47.37
CA SER A 407 16.27 -56.83 46.79
C SER A 407 16.35 -58.19 46.08
N THR A 408 15.51 -59.16 46.50
CA THR A 408 15.48 -60.52 45.93
C THR A 408 14.54 -60.63 44.72
N LEU A 409 13.49 -59.81 44.67
CA LEU A 409 12.45 -59.84 43.63
C LEU A 409 12.79 -59.02 42.38
N MET A 410 13.73 -58.08 42.46
CA MET A 410 14.04 -57.13 41.39
C MET A 410 15.34 -57.54 40.68
N THR A 411 15.29 -57.75 39.37
CA THR A 411 16.46 -58.11 38.54
C THR A 411 17.45 -56.94 38.45
N GLN A 412 18.76 -57.27 38.43
CA GLN A 412 19.91 -56.34 38.49
C GLN A 412 20.04 -55.32 37.32
N GLU A 413 19.06 -55.21 36.42
CA GLU A 413 19.19 -54.39 35.21
C GLU A 413 18.83 -52.91 35.39
N ASN A 414 18.23 -52.52 36.52
CA ASN A 414 17.92 -51.11 36.82
C ASN A 414 18.63 -50.63 38.10
N VAL A 415 19.35 -49.50 38.01
CA VAL A 415 19.93 -48.80 39.16
C VAL A 415 18.78 -48.26 40.02
N GLN A 416 18.55 -48.90 41.17
CA GLN A 416 17.48 -48.55 42.11
C GLN A 416 18.05 -47.92 43.38
N PRO A 417 17.31 -46.97 44.01
CA PRO A 417 17.73 -46.39 45.28
C PRO A 417 17.80 -47.45 46.39
N PRO A 418 18.79 -47.38 47.31
CA PRO A 418 18.92 -48.32 48.42
C PRO A 418 17.68 -48.31 49.33
N PHE A 419 17.07 -49.48 49.56
CA PHE A 419 15.83 -49.62 50.34
C PHE A 419 16.01 -49.31 51.83
N SER A 420 17.22 -49.45 52.34
CA SER A 420 17.66 -49.04 53.68
C SER A 420 17.44 -47.56 53.96
N LEU A 421 17.47 -46.69 52.93
CA LEU A 421 17.20 -45.26 53.08
C LEU A 421 15.76 -44.97 53.49
N LEU A 422 14.82 -45.89 53.21
CA LEU A 422 13.42 -45.72 53.63
C LEU A 422 13.27 -45.71 55.14
N GLU A 423 14.24 -46.26 55.89
CA GLU A 423 14.23 -46.20 57.34
C GLU A 423 14.33 -44.75 57.82
N PHE A 424 15.08 -43.93 57.07
CA PHE A 424 15.41 -42.56 57.42
C PHE A 424 14.78 -41.56 56.43
N GLU A 425 13.63 -41.01 56.80
CA GLU A 425 12.87 -40.10 55.94
C GLU A 425 13.67 -38.90 55.39
N PRO A 426 14.54 -38.20 56.16
CA PRO A 426 15.34 -37.12 55.60
C PRO A 426 16.25 -37.57 54.44
N LEU A 427 16.87 -38.76 54.57
CA LEU A 427 17.76 -39.31 53.54
C LEU A 427 16.97 -39.79 52.31
N SER A 428 15.82 -40.45 52.52
CA SER A 428 14.95 -40.94 51.45
C SER A 428 14.45 -39.78 50.59
N GLN A 429 13.96 -38.70 51.21
CA GLN A 429 13.45 -37.52 50.52
C GLN A 429 14.55 -36.75 49.80
N TYR A 430 15.73 -36.58 50.41
CA TYR A 430 16.88 -35.96 49.76
C TYR A 430 17.32 -36.77 48.53
N CYS A 431 17.46 -38.09 48.66
CA CYS A 431 17.78 -38.98 47.54
C CYS A 431 16.78 -38.83 46.39
N ASN A 432 15.48 -38.85 46.69
CA ASN A 432 14.42 -38.69 45.69
C ASN A 432 14.47 -37.32 45.00
N ALA A 433 14.77 -36.25 45.74
CA ALA A 433 14.90 -34.91 45.17
C ALA A 433 16.11 -34.80 44.22
N VAL A 434 17.26 -35.39 44.59
CA VAL A 434 18.45 -35.45 43.72
C VAL A 434 18.18 -36.30 42.47
N LEU A 435 17.54 -37.47 42.62
CA LEU A 435 17.13 -38.30 41.48
C LEU A 435 16.14 -37.59 40.56
N GLY A 436 15.22 -36.78 41.11
CA GLY A 436 14.35 -35.91 40.34
C GLY A 436 15.15 -34.93 39.47
N ALA A 437 16.15 -34.26 40.05
CA ALA A 437 17.04 -33.35 39.32
C ALA A 437 17.85 -34.06 38.22
N PHE A 438 18.35 -35.27 38.49
CA PHE A 438 19.03 -36.10 37.49
C PHE A 438 18.12 -36.52 36.33
N ASN A 439 16.89 -36.93 36.64
CA ASN A 439 15.91 -37.35 35.63
C ASN A 439 15.52 -36.20 34.70
N GLU A 440 15.35 -34.98 35.23
CA GLU A 440 15.12 -33.78 34.42
C GLU A 440 16.33 -33.42 33.55
N LEU A 441 17.54 -33.54 34.08
CA LEU A 441 18.77 -33.24 33.35
C LEU A 441 19.07 -34.28 32.26
N ARG A 442 18.76 -35.56 32.48
CA ARG A 442 19.14 -36.70 31.63
C ARG A 442 18.89 -36.49 30.14
N LEU A 443 17.74 -35.92 29.78
CA LEU A 443 17.33 -35.72 28.38
C LEU A 443 18.00 -34.49 27.72
N CYS A 444 18.66 -33.65 28.51
CA CYS A 444 19.40 -32.47 28.07
C CYS A 444 20.87 -32.50 28.55
N ALA A 445 21.38 -33.66 28.96
CA ALA A 445 22.69 -33.81 29.60
C ALA A 445 23.82 -33.60 28.59
N CYS A 446 24.21 -32.35 28.39
CA CYS A 446 25.38 -32.01 27.61
C CYS A 446 26.64 -32.37 28.43
N LEU A 447 27.62 -33.04 27.82
CA LEU A 447 28.88 -33.39 28.49
C LEU A 447 29.61 -32.18 29.10
N ALA A 448 29.38 -30.97 28.56
CA ALA A 448 29.91 -29.73 29.10
C ALA A 448 29.39 -29.38 30.52
N LEU A 449 28.26 -29.96 30.94
CA LEU A 449 27.67 -29.77 32.27
C LEU A 449 28.27 -30.69 33.33
N ALA A 450 29.03 -31.71 32.94
CA ALA A 450 29.55 -32.72 33.86
C ALA A 450 30.23 -32.09 35.09
N ARG A 451 31.05 -31.06 34.89
CA ARG A 451 31.73 -30.35 35.97
C ARG A 451 30.77 -29.61 36.89
N GLU A 452 29.90 -28.78 36.32
CA GLU A 452 28.97 -27.95 37.09
C GLU A 452 28.00 -28.81 37.90
N THR A 453 27.46 -29.88 37.29
CA THR A 453 26.60 -30.86 37.98
C THR A 453 27.34 -31.58 39.11
N THR A 454 28.58 -31.99 38.88
CA THR A 454 29.39 -32.68 39.91
C THR A 454 29.69 -31.77 41.08
N VAL A 455 30.13 -30.53 40.82
CA VAL A 455 30.45 -29.54 41.87
C VAL A 455 29.21 -29.17 42.68
N ALA A 456 28.06 -28.98 42.03
CA ALA A 456 26.81 -28.68 42.74
C ALA A 456 26.39 -29.82 43.67
N LEU A 457 26.52 -31.07 43.22
CA LEU A 457 26.21 -32.24 44.03
C LEU A 457 27.23 -32.44 45.17
N ASP A 458 28.53 -32.32 44.90
CA ASP A 458 29.59 -32.39 45.93
C ASP A 458 29.36 -31.34 47.03
N SER A 459 29.09 -30.08 46.64
CA SER A 459 28.79 -29.00 47.59
C SER A 459 27.54 -29.28 48.42
N SER A 460 26.50 -29.85 47.81
CA SER A 460 25.27 -30.23 48.50
C SER A 460 25.50 -31.36 49.51
N LEU A 461 26.21 -32.43 49.10
CA LEU A 461 26.54 -33.54 49.98
C LEU A 461 27.43 -33.10 51.15
N ARG A 462 28.42 -32.24 50.92
CA ARG A 462 29.23 -31.65 52.00
C ARG A 462 28.41 -30.80 52.96
N THR A 463 27.39 -30.11 52.45
CA THR A 463 26.47 -29.34 53.29
C THR A 463 25.59 -30.26 54.13
N VAL A 464 25.08 -31.35 53.56
CA VAL A 464 24.36 -32.40 54.29
C VAL A 464 25.23 -33.02 55.38
N VAL A 465 26.48 -33.36 55.07
CA VAL A 465 27.46 -33.87 56.05
C VAL A 465 27.63 -32.90 57.21
N ARG A 466 27.79 -31.60 56.93
CA ARG A 466 27.88 -30.56 57.96
C ARG A 466 26.62 -30.51 58.84
N ILE A 467 25.43 -30.54 58.24
CA ILE A 467 24.15 -30.53 58.97
C ILE A 467 24.06 -31.73 59.92
N ILE A 468 24.48 -32.91 59.49
CA ILE A 468 24.44 -34.12 60.32
C ILE A 468 25.42 -34.03 61.49
N VAL A 469 26.64 -33.52 61.26
CA VAL A 469 27.64 -33.29 62.33
C VAL A 469 27.15 -32.24 63.33
N ASP A 470 26.55 -31.16 62.84
CA ASP A 470 25.99 -30.10 63.69
C ASP A 470 24.83 -30.64 64.56
N TYR A 471 23.97 -31.49 63.97
CA TYR A 471 22.90 -32.19 64.70
C TYR A 471 23.46 -33.12 65.79
N HIS A 472 24.46 -33.96 65.46
CA HIS A 472 25.11 -34.82 66.45
C HIS A 472 25.72 -33.99 67.59
N THR A 473 26.44 -32.93 67.28
CA THR A 473 27.10 -32.08 68.28
C THR A 473 26.10 -31.37 69.20
N ALA A 474 24.90 -31.03 68.69
CA ALA A 474 23.84 -30.41 69.48
C ALA A 474 23.15 -31.41 70.43
N GLU A 475 22.94 -32.65 70.00
CA GLU A 475 22.20 -33.69 70.74
C GLU A 475 23.09 -34.67 71.51
N GLU A 476 24.41 -34.64 71.35
CA GLU A 476 25.39 -35.50 72.05
C GLU A 476 25.16 -35.63 73.58
N PRO A 477 24.84 -34.56 74.36
CA PRO A 477 24.61 -34.70 75.79
C PRO A 477 23.24 -35.28 76.18
N THR A 478 22.28 -35.35 75.25
CA THR A 478 20.87 -35.74 75.48
C THR A 478 20.52 -37.11 74.90
N LEU A 479 21.35 -37.68 74.02
CA LEU A 479 21.10 -38.94 73.34
C LEU A 479 21.13 -40.16 74.28
N THR A 480 20.15 -41.05 74.12
CA THR A 480 20.22 -42.39 74.71
C THR A 480 21.14 -43.32 73.90
N GLU A 481 21.60 -44.41 74.51
CA GLU A 481 22.47 -45.41 73.84
C GLU A 481 21.83 -45.95 72.54
N LYS A 482 20.51 -46.20 72.56
CA LYS A 482 19.74 -46.63 71.37
C LYS A 482 19.63 -45.58 70.28
N GLU A 483 19.52 -44.31 70.65
CA GLU A 483 19.46 -43.19 69.70
C GLU A 483 20.84 -42.94 69.10
N THR A 484 21.91 -43.17 69.87
CA THR A 484 23.30 -43.12 69.39
C THR A 484 23.58 -44.22 68.36
N GLU A 485 23.16 -45.46 68.62
CA GLU A 485 23.24 -46.57 67.64
C GLU A 485 22.44 -46.27 66.37
N THR A 486 21.25 -45.69 66.53
CA THR A 486 20.38 -45.33 65.40
C THR A 486 20.98 -44.20 64.56
N LEU A 487 21.58 -43.19 65.20
CA LEU A 487 22.29 -42.12 64.52
C LEU A 487 23.55 -42.64 63.80
N SER A 488 24.24 -43.63 64.37
CA SER A 488 25.33 -44.31 63.67
C SER A 488 24.86 -45.07 62.43
N ARG A 489 23.69 -45.73 62.48
CA ARG A 489 23.10 -46.39 61.29
C ARG A 489 22.67 -45.36 60.24
N PHE A 490 22.10 -44.23 60.66
CA PHE A 490 21.78 -43.11 59.78
C PHE A 490 23.04 -42.60 59.03
N CYS A 491 24.12 -42.38 59.77
CA CYS A 491 25.41 -41.97 59.20
C CYS A 491 25.98 -43.04 58.26
N GLY A 492 25.87 -44.31 58.63
CA GLY A 492 26.25 -45.46 57.79
C GLY A 492 25.48 -45.53 56.47
N SER A 493 24.16 -45.37 56.50
CA SER A 493 23.32 -45.33 55.29
C SER A 493 23.64 -44.13 54.39
N PHE A 494 23.96 -42.96 54.96
CA PHE A 494 24.44 -41.82 54.17
C PHE A 494 25.79 -42.13 53.50
N ALA A 495 26.78 -42.58 54.29
CA ALA A 495 28.16 -42.76 53.86
C ALA A 495 28.36 -43.94 52.89
N ASN A 496 27.79 -45.10 53.22
CA ASN A 496 28.07 -46.37 52.55
C ASN A 496 27.06 -46.70 51.45
N GLU A 497 25.87 -46.09 51.46
CA GLU A 497 24.81 -46.42 50.52
C GLU A 497 24.43 -45.22 49.64
N LEU A 498 24.02 -44.09 50.24
CA LEU A 498 23.53 -42.93 49.50
C LEU A 498 24.62 -42.28 48.63
N VAL A 499 25.77 -41.94 49.21
CA VAL A 499 26.85 -41.25 48.47
C VAL A 499 27.38 -42.12 47.30
N PRO A 500 27.71 -43.41 47.49
CA PRO A 500 28.12 -44.29 46.39
C PRO A 500 27.03 -44.49 45.33
N PHE A 501 25.77 -44.58 45.74
CA PHE A 501 24.64 -44.68 44.82
C PHE A 501 24.50 -43.43 43.93
N LEU A 502 24.56 -42.23 44.52
CA LEU A 502 24.50 -40.99 43.76
C LEU A 502 25.72 -40.81 42.84
N ASN A 503 26.90 -41.24 43.26
CA ASN A 503 28.10 -41.27 42.40
C ASN A 503 27.93 -42.22 41.19
N THR A 504 27.29 -43.37 41.40
CA THR A 504 26.96 -44.32 40.32
C THR A 504 25.98 -43.69 39.34
N CYS A 505 24.92 -43.04 39.83
CA CYS A 505 23.97 -42.31 39.00
C CYS A 505 24.65 -41.18 38.19
N LEU A 506 25.55 -40.42 38.81
CA LEU A 506 26.31 -39.36 38.14
C LEU A 506 27.22 -39.92 37.04
N SER A 507 27.91 -41.02 37.31
CA SER A 507 28.81 -41.71 36.36
C SER A 507 28.06 -42.28 35.15
N LEU A 508 26.80 -42.69 35.34
CA LEU A 508 25.90 -43.11 34.25
C LEU A 508 25.40 -41.93 33.42
N LEU A 509 25.14 -40.79 34.07
CA LEU A 509 24.74 -39.55 33.41
C LEU A 509 25.89 -38.94 32.58
N PHE A 510 27.12 -39.09 33.06
CA PHE A 510 28.32 -38.57 32.40
C PHE A 510 29.42 -39.64 32.32
N PRO A 511 29.34 -40.56 31.35
CA PRO A 511 30.32 -41.64 31.23
C PRO A 511 31.73 -41.09 30.95
N ALA A 512 32.71 -41.48 31.78
CA ALA A 512 34.11 -41.05 31.65
C ALA A 512 34.71 -41.39 30.27
N ALA A 513 34.24 -42.47 29.63
CA ALA A 513 34.65 -42.85 28.29
C ALA A 513 34.22 -41.83 27.22
N GLU A 514 33.03 -41.24 27.35
CA GLU A 514 32.52 -40.24 26.40
C GLU A 514 33.18 -38.88 26.60
N ILE A 515 33.37 -38.47 27.87
CA ILE A 515 34.14 -37.28 28.20
C ILE A 515 35.58 -37.38 27.69
N GLY A 516 36.23 -38.54 27.91
CA GLY A 516 37.59 -38.80 27.44
C GLY A 516 37.71 -38.70 25.93
N LYS A 517 36.76 -39.27 25.18
CA LYS A 517 36.69 -39.15 23.72
C LYS A 517 36.60 -37.70 23.26
N LEU A 518 35.76 -36.88 23.90
CA LEU A 518 35.58 -35.47 23.55
C LEU A 518 36.84 -34.63 23.81
N LEU A 519 37.54 -34.91 24.91
CA LEU A 519 38.74 -34.19 25.32
C LEU A 519 40.03 -34.75 24.70
N GLY A 520 39.97 -35.90 24.03
CA GLY A 520 41.13 -36.57 23.44
C GLY A 520 42.06 -37.22 24.48
N VAL A 521 41.53 -37.64 25.64
CA VAL A 521 42.29 -38.24 26.75
C VAL A 521 41.70 -39.60 27.17
N PRO A 522 42.50 -40.53 27.72
CA PRO A 522 41.99 -41.81 28.18
C PRO A 522 41.02 -41.66 29.36
N ALA A 523 40.03 -42.55 29.47
CA ALA A 523 39.02 -42.52 30.54
C ALA A 523 39.63 -42.57 31.95
N THR A 524 40.78 -43.24 32.11
CA THR A 524 41.54 -43.29 33.37
C THR A 524 42.10 -41.94 33.79
N TYR A 525 42.33 -41.03 32.84
CA TYR A 525 42.73 -39.66 33.14
C TYR A 525 41.53 -38.82 33.60
N ILE A 526 40.34 -39.06 33.04
CA ILE A 526 39.10 -38.40 33.49
C ILE A 526 38.77 -38.77 34.92
N ALA A 527 38.92 -40.04 35.31
CA ALA A 527 38.72 -40.48 36.69
C ALA A 527 39.68 -39.81 37.70
N LYS A 528 40.82 -39.28 37.23
CA LYS A 528 41.78 -38.51 38.06
C LYS A 528 41.49 -37.01 38.07
N LEU A 529 40.68 -36.51 37.14
CA LEU A 529 40.25 -35.12 37.15
C LEU A 529 39.14 -34.98 38.18
N GLU A 530 39.43 -34.24 39.25
CA GLU A 530 38.43 -33.93 40.27
C GLU A 530 37.20 -33.27 39.65
N ASN A 531 36.03 -33.68 40.13
CA ASN A 531 34.73 -33.10 39.78
C ASN A 531 34.31 -33.23 38.31
N MET A 532 34.72 -34.29 37.60
CA MET A 532 34.36 -34.51 36.19
C MET A 532 33.49 -35.76 36.01
N GLY A 533 32.24 -35.69 36.46
CA GLY A 533 31.28 -36.80 36.35
C GLY A 533 31.48 -37.91 37.39
N HIS A 534 32.33 -37.67 38.39
CA HIS A 534 32.61 -38.59 39.50
C HIS A 534 32.88 -37.80 40.79
N LEU A 535 32.36 -38.28 41.92
CA LEU A 535 32.52 -37.71 43.26
C LEU A 535 33.70 -38.36 43.99
N ASN A 536 34.42 -37.60 44.81
CA ASN A 536 35.36 -38.20 45.77
C ASN A 536 34.60 -38.57 47.06
N CYS A 537 33.98 -39.75 47.06
CA CYS A 537 33.12 -40.21 48.17
C CYS A 537 33.85 -40.21 49.52
N GLU A 538 35.13 -40.59 49.54
CA GLU A 538 35.92 -40.59 50.78
C GLU A 538 36.05 -39.17 51.34
N ASP A 539 36.46 -38.20 50.52
CA ASP A 539 36.64 -36.80 50.92
C ASP A 539 35.34 -36.10 51.37
N ILE A 540 34.19 -36.52 50.85
CA ILE A 540 32.88 -36.00 51.26
C ILE A 540 32.55 -36.50 52.66
N VAL A 541 32.79 -37.79 52.94
CA VAL A 541 32.40 -38.45 54.18
C VAL A 541 33.41 -38.25 55.33
N GLN A 542 34.68 -37.91 55.03
CA GLN A 542 35.75 -37.70 56.02
C GLN A 542 35.30 -36.98 57.32
N PRO A 543 34.56 -35.85 57.28
CA PRO A 543 34.16 -35.13 58.49
C PRO A 543 33.23 -35.95 59.41
N MET A 544 32.45 -36.88 58.87
CA MET A 544 31.51 -37.74 59.60
C MET A 544 32.06 -39.12 59.93
N LYS A 545 33.29 -39.45 59.52
CA LYS A 545 33.83 -40.81 59.64
C LYS A 545 33.83 -41.35 61.09
N HIS A 546 33.96 -40.47 62.07
CA HIS A 546 33.92 -40.82 63.50
C HIS A 546 32.51 -41.18 64.02
N LEU A 547 31.46 -40.81 63.28
CA LEU A 547 30.05 -41.08 63.59
C LEU A 547 29.53 -42.36 62.92
N VAL A 548 30.29 -42.90 61.96
CA VAL A 548 29.97 -44.16 61.28
C VAL A 548 30.66 -45.26 62.09
N SER A 549 29.89 -46.03 62.86
CA SER A 549 30.42 -47.23 63.49
C SER A 549 30.88 -48.22 62.41
N ASP A 550 32.04 -48.85 62.62
CA ASP A 550 32.54 -49.99 61.84
C ASP A 550 31.63 -51.23 62.06
N PHE A 551 30.38 -51.18 61.61
CA PHE A 551 29.57 -52.39 61.46
C PHE A 551 29.85 -52.96 60.07
N GLU A 552 30.96 -53.69 59.98
CA GLU A 552 31.11 -54.76 58.98
C GLU A 552 30.06 -55.84 59.30
N GLU A 553 28.84 -55.70 58.75
CA GLU A 553 28.03 -56.90 58.55
C GLU A 553 28.59 -57.64 57.33
N ASP A 554 29.36 -58.69 57.62
CA ASP A 554 29.79 -59.73 56.69
C ASP A 554 28.58 -60.22 55.85
N PHE A 555 28.38 -59.63 54.68
CA PHE A 555 27.75 -60.34 53.56
C PHE A 555 28.81 -61.20 52.88
N THR A 556 29.36 -62.17 53.62
CA THR A 556 30.05 -63.30 53.01
C THR A 556 29.01 -64.13 52.28
N VAL A 557 28.92 -63.94 50.97
CA VAL A 557 28.39 -64.96 50.06
C VAL A 557 29.18 -66.24 50.36
N PRO A 558 28.55 -67.36 50.76
CA PRO A 558 29.30 -68.58 50.97
C PRO A 558 29.85 -69.04 49.63
N ALA A 559 31.17 -69.01 49.50
CA ALA A 559 31.89 -69.71 48.47
C ALA A 559 31.64 -71.21 48.64
N SER A 560 30.77 -71.78 47.81
CA SER A 560 30.73 -73.22 47.59
C SER A 560 31.98 -73.62 46.80
N SER A 561 33.02 -74.05 47.51
CA SER A 561 34.16 -74.75 46.92
C SER A 561 33.74 -76.15 46.46
N GLU A 562 34.11 -76.44 45.22
CA GLU A 562 34.03 -77.70 44.49
C GLU A 562 34.67 -78.88 45.24
N THR A 563 34.17 -80.10 45.02
CA THR A 563 34.91 -81.19 44.33
C THR A 563 34.06 -82.48 44.29
N ASP A 564 33.82 -82.95 43.06
CA ASP A 564 33.99 -84.33 42.55
C ASP A 564 33.56 -85.52 43.43
N ASP A 565 32.86 -86.56 42.98
CA ASP A 565 32.91 -87.19 41.66
C ASP A 565 31.83 -88.30 41.56
N LEU A 566 31.42 -88.58 40.31
CA LEU A 566 30.97 -89.86 39.74
C LEU A 566 29.59 -90.50 40.09
N ASN A 567 28.75 -90.50 39.03
CA ASN A 567 28.06 -91.64 38.41
C ASN A 567 27.35 -92.70 39.28
N VAL A 568 26.06 -92.93 39.04
CA VAL A 568 25.50 -94.20 38.49
C VAL A 568 24.04 -93.96 38.04
N ALA A 569 23.72 -94.59 36.91
CA ALA A 569 22.47 -94.58 36.15
C ALA A 569 21.26 -95.25 36.83
N ASP A 570 20.09 -94.88 36.29
CA ASP A 570 18.85 -95.65 36.09
C ASP A 570 18.22 -96.46 37.23
N GLU A 571 16.97 -96.12 37.60
CA GLU A 571 15.80 -96.96 37.25
C GLU A 571 14.43 -96.32 37.64
N ILE A 572 13.67 -95.90 36.61
CA ILE A 572 12.27 -96.22 36.26
C ILE A 572 11.20 -96.46 37.38
N LYS A 573 10.13 -95.63 37.39
CA LYS A 573 8.69 -95.96 37.11
C LYS A 573 7.75 -94.80 37.52
N LEU A 574 7.05 -94.18 36.55
CA LEU A 574 5.61 -94.35 36.18
C LEU A 574 4.65 -93.72 37.22
N ASP A 575 3.77 -92.77 36.88
CA ASP A 575 2.70 -92.91 35.88
C ASP A 575 2.22 -91.57 35.27
N SER A 576 1.97 -91.64 33.95
CA SER A 576 0.82 -91.18 33.14
C SER A 576 -0.11 -90.08 33.71
N ALA A 577 -0.70 -89.12 32.99
CA ALA A 577 -1.12 -88.95 31.59
C ALA A 577 -2.05 -87.70 31.62
N THR A 578 -2.34 -86.90 30.60
CA THR A 578 -2.16 -86.93 29.14
C THR A 578 -2.66 -85.60 28.55
N LYS A 579 -2.11 -85.25 27.39
CA LYS A 579 -2.75 -84.67 26.18
C LYS A 579 -3.21 -83.21 26.24
N GLU A 580 -3.07 -82.41 25.19
CA GLU A 580 -2.64 -82.59 23.79
C GLU A 580 -2.25 -81.18 23.31
N ASP A 581 -1.00 -81.00 22.86
CA ASP A 581 -0.55 -80.99 21.46
C ASP A 581 -0.93 -79.70 20.70
N GLN A 582 0.03 -78.81 20.40
CA GLN A 582 1.09 -78.95 19.37
C GLN A 582 0.51 -78.78 17.95
N GLN A 583 1.13 -78.10 16.99
CA GLN A 583 2.56 -77.87 16.75
C GLN A 583 2.68 -76.87 15.57
N HIS A 584 3.69 -76.00 15.57
CA HIS A 584 4.90 -76.03 14.70
C HIS A 584 4.64 -75.81 13.19
N SER A 585 5.56 -75.20 12.44
CA SER A 585 6.97 -75.60 12.29
C SER A 585 7.74 -74.46 11.57
N THR A 586 8.95 -74.07 12.02
CA THR A 586 10.28 -74.28 11.37
C THR A 586 10.40 -73.69 9.95
N GLU A 587 11.50 -73.09 9.47
CA GLU A 587 12.94 -73.12 9.80
C GLU A 587 13.63 -71.95 9.02
N ALA A 588 14.87 -71.62 9.39
CA ALA A 588 15.80 -70.66 8.77
C ALA A 588 16.25 -71.11 7.33
N PRO A 589 17.16 -70.45 6.53
CA PRO A 589 18.25 -69.51 6.89
C PRO A 589 18.67 -68.38 5.87
N SER A 590 19.61 -67.55 6.34
CA SER A 590 20.70 -66.74 5.72
C SER A 590 20.61 -66.03 4.34
N GLU A 591 20.92 -64.72 4.40
CA GLU A 591 21.90 -63.91 3.62
C GLU A 591 21.97 -64.00 2.07
N ALA A 592 21.76 -62.85 1.39
CA ALA A 592 22.80 -62.05 0.71
C ALA A 592 22.23 -61.04 -0.32
N THR A 593 22.70 -59.78 -0.22
CA THR A 593 22.95 -58.75 -1.26
C THR A 593 22.25 -58.78 -2.63
N ALA A 594 21.62 -57.67 -3.05
CA ALA A 594 22.05 -56.80 -4.19
C ALA A 594 20.92 -55.92 -4.80
N SER A 595 21.31 -54.67 -5.13
CA SER A 595 20.93 -53.81 -6.28
C SER A 595 19.47 -53.52 -6.67
N MET A 596 19.18 -52.20 -6.73
CA MET A 596 18.48 -51.41 -7.77
C MET A 596 17.57 -52.15 -8.78
N GLU A 597 16.30 -51.74 -8.90
CA GLU A 597 15.81 -50.97 -10.07
C GLU A 597 14.34 -50.54 -9.94
N ASP A 598 14.02 -49.62 -10.83
CA ASP A 598 12.84 -48.79 -11.10
C ASP A 598 11.47 -49.51 -11.17
N GLY A 599 10.39 -48.77 -10.91
CA GLY A 599 9.05 -49.33 -10.69
C GLY A 599 7.89 -48.35 -10.80
N ARG A 600 7.82 -47.65 -11.93
CA ARG A 600 6.63 -47.12 -12.63
C ARG A 600 5.29 -47.78 -12.19
N LEU A 601 4.38 -46.98 -11.63
CA LEU A 601 2.99 -47.39 -11.35
C LEU A 601 2.10 -47.06 -12.56
N GLU A 602 1.62 -48.13 -13.20
CA GLU A 602 0.52 -48.13 -14.17
C GLU A 602 -0.83 -48.06 -13.46
N VAL A 603 -1.75 -47.33 -14.09
CA VAL A 603 -3.18 -47.26 -13.79
C VAL A 603 -3.90 -48.34 -14.62
N LYS A 604 -4.78 -49.11 -13.97
CA LYS A 604 -5.94 -49.81 -14.57
C LYS A 604 -7.14 -49.56 -13.65
N ASP A 605 -8.18 -48.82 -14.05
CA ASP A 605 -9.17 -49.02 -15.12
C ASP A 605 -10.32 -49.92 -14.64
N GLU A 606 -11.50 -49.31 -14.44
CA GLU A 606 -12.78 -49.96 -14.73
C GLU A 606 -13.85 -48.92 -15.10
N SER A 607 -14.46 -49.22 -16.24
CA SER A 607 -15.29 -48.45 -17.17
C SER A 607 -16.80 -48.46 -16.87
N LYS A 608 -17.54 -47.48 -17.43
CA LYS A 608 -18.64 -47.65 -18.44
C LYS A 608 -19.33 -46.30 -18.72
N ASP A 609 -19.18 -45.77 -19.94
CA ASP A 609 -20.14 -45.74 -21.09
C ASP A 609 -21.30 -44.73 -20.86
N GLU A 610 -21.63 -43.77 -21.74
CA GLU A 610 -21.78 -43.85 -23.20
C GLU A 610 -21.38 -42.56 -23.97
N THR A 611 -20.90 -42.80 -25.19
CA THR A 611 -20.56 -42.00 -26.39
C THR A 611 -21.70 -41.11 -26.96
N VAL A 612 -21.51 -39.84 -27.35
CA VAL A 612 -20.94 -39.26 -28.63
C VAL A 612 -21.91 -39.43 -29.85
N PRO A 613 -22.06 -38.52 -30.86
CA PRO A 613 -21.13 -37.46 -31.33
C PRO A 613 -21.72 -36.07 -31.75
N ALA A 614 -20.78 -35.14 -31.97
CA ALA A 614 -20.84 -33.88 -32.76
C ALA A 614 -20.78 -34.17 -34.30
N PRO A 615 -20.59 -33.24 -35.28
CA PRO A 615 -20.34 -31.78 -35.23
C PRO A 615 -21.10 -30.90 -36.28
N ALA A 616 -20.88 -29.56 -36.17
CA ALA A 616 -20.99 -28.39 -37.09
C ALA A 616 -21.52 -28.55 -38.55
N PRO A 617 -22.07 -27.51 -39.26
CA PRO A 617 -21.58 -26.11 -39.36
C PRO A 617 -22.63 -24.98 -39.65
N GLU A 618 -22.12 -23.81 -40.08
CA GLU A 618 -22.70 -22.46 -40.31
C GLU A 618 -23.90 -22.30 -41.29
N SER A 619 -24.74 -21.26 -41.05
CA SER A 619 -25.02 -20.10 -41.97
C SER A 619 -26.49 -19.59 -42.01
N THR A 620 -26.61 -18.24 -42.13
CA THR A 620 -27.61 -17.42 -42.87
C THR A 620 -29.03 -17.04 -42.33
N VAL A 621 -29.24 -15.71 -42.25
CA VAL A 621 -30.34 -14.84 -42.80
C VAL A 621 -31.66 -14.60 -42.02
N GLU A 622 -31.87 -13.30 -41.69
CA GLU A 622 -33.06 -12.38 -41.62
C GLU A 622 -34.53 -12.88 -41.42
N PRO A 623 -35.54 -11.99 -41.24
CA PRO A 623 -35.82 -10.98 -40.19
C PRO A 623 -37.27 -11.16 -39.63
N PRO A 624 -37.87 -10.18 -38.92
CA PRO A 624 -39.31 -9.95 -39.15
C PRO A 624 -39.72 -8.48 -39.34
N THR A 625 -40.37 -8.28 -40.50
CA THR A 625 -41.64 -7.58 -40.77
C THR A 625 -42.05 -6.30 -40.01
N VAL A 626 -42.19 -5.27 -40.85
CA VAL A 626 -43.01 -4.05 -40.76
C VAL A 626 -44.51 -4.38 -40.69
N THR A 627 -45.26 -3.63 -39.89
CA THR A 627 -46.66 -3.28 -40.19
C THR A 627 -46.85 -1.78 -39.98
N ASP A 628 -47.26 -1.12 -41.06
CA ASP A 628 -47.78 0.25 -41.12
C ASP A 628 -49.02 0.41 -40.24
N ASP A 629 -49.18 1.58 -39.62
CA ASP A 629 -50.44 2.33 -39.74
C ASP A 629 -50.23 3.83 -39.53
N LEU A 630 -50.94 4.58 -40.36
CA LEU A 630 -50.85 6.00 -40.66
C LEU A 630 -51.90 6.83 -39.89
N VAL A 631 -51.65 8.15 -39.83
CA VAL A 631 -52.57 9.30 -39.54
C VAL A 631 -53.03 9.39 -38.06
N SER A 632 -53.02 10.52 -37.34
CA SER A 632 -53.31 11.91 -37.72
C SER A 632 -52.79 12.90 -36.68
N THR A 633 -52.37 14.06 -37.18
CA THR A 633 -52.26 15.35 -36.48
C THR A 633 -53.52 15.73 -35.71
N GLU A 634 -53.37 16.23 -34.48
CA GLU A 634 -54.20 17.33 -33.97
C GLU A 634 -53.48 18.11 -32.85
N ILE A 635 -53.45 19.42 -33.04
CA ILE A 635 -52.91 20.44 -32.16
C ILE A 635 -53.99 20.77 -31.13
N SER A 636 -53.68 20.77 -29.83
CA SER A 636 -54.57 21.31 -28.80
C SER A 636 -53.84 22.24 -27.83
N ALA A 637 -54.32 23.48 -27.88
CA ALA A 637 -54.16 24.67 -27.05
C ALA A 637 -53.64 24.54 -25.61
N VAL A 638 -52.71 25.46 -25.33
CA VAL A 638 -52.56 26.37 -24.18
C VAL A 638 -53.69 26.34 -23.14
N THR A 639 -53.31 26.07 -21.89
CA THR A 639 -53.92 26.62 -20.67
C THR A 639 -52.85 26.75 -19.59
N ASP A 640 -52.58 27.99 -19.15
CA ASP A 640 -51.74 28.33 -17.99
C ASP A 640 -52.37 27.87 -16.66
N PRO A 641 -51.55 27.60 -15.64
CA PRO A 641 -51.94 27.73 -14.23
C PRO A 641 -51.08 28.79 -13.49
N PRO A 642 -51.51 29.21 -12.29
CA PRO A 642 -51.53 30.62 -11.90
C PRO A 642 -50.28 31.13 -11.17
N VAL A 643 -50.20 32.46 -11.18
CA VAL A 643 -49.26 33.31 -10.43
C VAL A 643 -49.55 33.22 -8.94
N ASP A 644 -48.57 32.75 -8.16
CA ASP A 644 -48.52 32.93 -6.71
C ASP A 644 -47.63 34.14 -6.38
N ASP A 645 -48.27 35.17 -5.82
CA ASP A 645 -47.63 36.28 -5.10
C ASP A 645 -46.95 35.78 -3.83
N PRO A 646 -45.79 36.34 -3.47
CA PRO A 646 -45.50 36.59 -2.07
C PRO A 646 -44.98 38.02 -1.89
N SER A 647 -45.82 38.89 -1.33
CA SER A 647 -45.35 40.08 -0.64
C SER A 647 -46.14 40.27 0.65
N THR A 648 -45.49 40.03 1.78
CA THR A 648 -45.36 40.95 2.92
C THR A 648 -44.80 40.16 4.10
N ASP A 649 -43.59 40.46 4.53
CA ASP A 649 -43.40 41.23 5.77
C ASP A 649 -41.91 41.56 5.93
N ASP A 650 -41.56 42.83 5.78
CA ASP A 650 -40.28 43.36 6.23
C ASP A 650 -40.60 44.59 7.09
N GLY A 651 -40.45 44.41 8.40
CA GLY A 651 -40.63 45.45 9.38
C GLY A 651 -39.35 46.27 9.55
N LEU A 652 -39.53 47.60 9.46
CA LEU A 652 -38.76 48.66 10.13
C LEU A 652 -37.48 49.19 9.43
N ARG A 653 -37.62 50.32 8.71
CA ARG A 653 -37.07 51.63 9.15
C ARG A 653 -37.54 52.84 8.33
N ASN A 654 -37.94 53.88 9.07
CA ASN A 654 -38.44 55.21 8.69
C ASN A 654 -37.43 56.09 7.94
N GLN A 655 -37.86 56.83 6.91
CA GLN A 655 -38.23 58.26 6.95
C GLN A 655 -38.76 58.73 5.58
#